data_AF-A0A2T9Z2F6-F1
#
_entry.id   AF-A0A2T9Z2F6-F1
#
_cell.length_a   1.000
_cell.length_b   1.000
_cell.length_c   1.000
_cell.angle_alpha   90.00
_cell.angle_beta   90.00
_cell.angle_gamma   90.00
#
_symmetry.space_group_name_H-M   'P 1'
#
loop_
_entity.id
_entity.type
_entity.pdbx_description
1 polymer ?
#
loop_
_entity_poly.entity_id
_entity_poly.type
_entity_poly.pdbx_seq_one_letter_code
_entity_poly.pdbx_strand_id
1 'polypeptide(L)'
;MINTISSYEILSKIFILSRNPEVRFVSREFYEISSLNSVRSRFLLKKFRKSPILKISNEEFISFPNLFEKEELVLELLKRGVDPDSKTKNRLFLISIKKGWGNVVKYLLYDFVEITKNEFQNAVQKSVNENDVERTVPLQEGLKYYKPIIDIKDSTSNYFNLAISLKQAGIVKQLLNAYRIKPKLDCGKSNVRIVPHPKMIFSGLNSKELFDLLEEEGIELMKLLLINGFKESCINCSIFIEFCKRGNLKLVKFLTENGADIDCYEGTPLKIACMKNRLIVVKYLIQRGVDTSLCKDLKSFQFSQNDSSNITNQPDIKEVGDNEESKYTLQWASSNGCLDIVKSLVEGGANIHENNEIALKEACENGHLDIVKYLVERGADIHSDQDWALGMASKSGYLDVVKYLVEKGANVQARENLALGVACRYERLDIVKYLIENGADINAEEDWKQLFKEKIRHLDIVNHLVERGLDYFSKPYSVLGVVSSRGNLEFVKYLVKSGADIHANNDIASILASLNGHLEVVKYLVENGADIHANDDYALRWASENGHLETVKYLVENGANVHAQNNYALIRASQNGRIEVVKYLVENGADIHANNDIASRLASLNGYLDVVKYLVENGANVHAQNDHALRWAKAILNGRLDVVKYLVENGANVHALNNYALRWASENGHLETVKCLVENGADISAENDYSLIRASENGHLEVVKYLVENGADIHTNGDYPVRWAGKNGHLEVVKYLVENGANIHAENDYVWRLARFNRNLDVVKYLEQIRSDESKKAKKYLE
;
A
#
# COMPACT_ATOMS: atom_id res chain seq x y z
N MET A 1 -21.96 51.00 -10.67
CA MET A 1 -21.62 50.35 -9.39
C MET A 1 -21.59 48.85 -9.60
N ILE A 2 -20.42 48.29 -9.89
CA ILE A 2 -20.25 46.83 -9.96
C ILE A 2 -20.29 46.36 -8.50
N ASN A 3 -21.37 45.67 -8.12
CA ASN A 3 -21.48 44.98 -6.84
C ASN A 3 -20.43 43.87 -6.82
N THR A 4 -19.22 44.19 -6.37
CA THR A 4 -18.22 43.19 -6.03
C THR A 4 -18.74 42.45 -4.80
N ILE A 5 -19.49 41.37 -5.01
CA ILE A 5 -19.88 40.46 -3.94
C ILE A 5 -18.56 40.02 -3.29
N SER A 6 -18.40 40.36 -2.03
CA SER A 6 -17.13 40.07 -1.37
C SER A 6 -16.97 38.55 -1.31
N SER A 7 -15.75 38.04 -1.39
CA SER A 7 -15.48 36.61 -1.20
C SER A 7 -15.98 36.08 0.14
N TYR A 8 -16.41 36.93 1.09
CA TYR A 8 -17.09 36.53 2.32
C TYR A 8 -18.55 36.18 2.10
N GLU A 9 -19.27 36.98 1.31
CA GLU A 9 -20.69 36.80 1.04
C GLU A 9 -20.89 35.52 0.21
N ILE A 10 -19.97 35.24 -0.73
CA ILE A 10 -19.95 33.98 -1.47
C ILE A 10 -19.73 32.80 -0.51
N LEU A 11 -18.69 32.85 0.34
CA LEU A 11 -18.39 31.78 1.31
C LEU A 11 -19.52 31.58 2.34
N SER A 12 -20.17 32.67 2.77
CA SER A 12 -21.28 32.62 3.73
C SER A 12 -22.53 32.03 3.10
N LYS A 13 -22.86 32.40 1.86
CA LYS A 13 -23.96 31.78 1.10
C LYS A 13 -23.72 30.30 0.88
N ILE A 14 -22.51 29.90 0.47
CA ILE A 14 -22.14 28.48 0.31
C ILE A 14 -22.35 27.70 1.62
N PHE A 15 -21.91 28.24 2.76
CA PHE A 15 -22.00 27.55 4.04
C PHE A 15 -23.41 27.52 4.64
N ILE A 16 -24.23 28.55 4.39
CA ILE A 16 -25.64 28.59 4.81
C ILE A 16 -26.47 27.64 3.95
N LEU A 17 -26.28 27.68 2.63
CA LEU A 17 -27.02 26.84 1.68
C LEU A 17 -26.66 25.36 1.85
N SER A 18 -25.41 25.00 2.12
CA SER A 18 -25.02 23.59 2.33
C SER A 18 -25.55 22.97 3.64
N ARG A 19 -26.12 23.77 4.54
CA ARG A 19 -26.83 23.30 5.74
C ARG A 19 -28.30 22.99 5.47
N ASN A 20 -28.87 23.44 4.35
CA ASN A 20 -30.24 23.10 3.96
C ASN A 20 -30.25 21.70 3.32
N PRO A 21 -30.97 20.71 3.89
CA PRO A 21 -31.06 19.35 3.35
C PRO A 21 -31.58 19.31 1.91
N GLU A 22 -32.49 20.22 1.54
CA GLU A 22 -33.06 20.25 0.18
C GLU A 22 -32.06 20.79 -0.85
N VAL A 23 -31.20 21.72 -0.47
CA VAL A 23 -30.14 22.22 -1.36
C VAL A 23 -29.03 21.18 -1.58
N ARG A 24 -28.83 20.26 -0.62
CA ARG A 24 -27.94 19.09 -0.79
C ARG A 24 -28.44 18.12 -1.87
N PHE A 25 -29.75 18.08 -2.12
CA PHE A 25 -30.35 17.28 -3.19
C PHE A 25 -30.23 17.93 -4.57
N VAL A 26 -30.06 19.26 -4.64
CA VAL A 26 -30.09 20.00 -5.90
C VAL A 26 -28.70 20.18 -6.53
N SER A 27 -27.61 20.19 -5.76
CA SER A 27 -26.25 20.09 -6.32
C SER A 27 -25.27 19.46 -5.32
N ARG A 28 -24.76 18.29 -5.72
CA ARG A 28 -23.71 17.56 -5.00
C ARG A 28 -22.40 18.35 -4.99
N GLU A 29 -22.08 19.07 -6.06
CA GLU A 29 -20.85 19.87 -6.13
C GLU A 29 -20.83 20.99 -5.07
N PHE A 30 -21.98 21.63 -4.80
CA PHE A 30 -22.06 22.68 -3.77
C PHE A 30 -21.79 22.14 -2.37
N TYR A 31 -22.34 20.96 -2.05
CA TYR A 31 -22.06 20.29 -0.79
C TYR A 31 -20.58 19.90 -0.69
N GLU A 32 -20.01 19.31 -1.74
CA GLU A 32 -18.60 18.92 -1.83
C GLU A 32 -17.65 20.13 -1.66
N ILE A 33 -17.91 21.25 -2.34
CA ILE A 33 -17.15 22.50 -2.20
C ILE A 33 -17.22 23.03 -0.76
N SER A 34 -18.40 23.00 -0.13
CA SER A 34 -18.57 23.41 1.27
C SER A 34 -17.86 22.48 2.27
N SER A 35 -17.55 21.26 1.86
CA SER A 35 -16.85 20.26 2.66
C SER A 35 -15.32 20.40 2.62
N LEU A 36 -14.79 21.11 1.61
CA LEU A 36 -13.35 21.34 1.45
C LEU A 36 -12.76 22.12 2.63
N ASN A 37 -11.69 21.58 3.21
CA ASN A 37 -10.99 22.21 4.35
C ASN A 37 -10.42 23.59 4.02
N SER A 38 -10.02 23.83 2.76
CA SER A 38 -9.53 25.13 2.29
C SER A 38 -10.63 26.20 2.25
N VAL A 39 -11.88 25.80 2.00
CA VAL A 39 -13.07 26.68 1.98
C VAL A 39 -13.55 26.94 3.42
N ARG A 40 -13.62 25.88 4.24
CA ARG A 40 -14.00 25.96 5.65
C ARG A 40 -13.03 26.84 6.46
N SER A 41 -11.73 26.66 6.29
CA SER A 41 -10.71 27.46 6.98
C SER A 41 -10.78 28.95 6.59
N ARG A 42 -10.97 29.27 5.30
CA ARG A 42 -11.19 30.66 4.82
C ARG A 42 -12.43 31.28 5.42
N PHE A 43 -13.54 30.55 5.48
CA PHE A 43 -14.78 31.02 6.09
C PHE A 43 -14.59 31.30 7.59
N LEU A 44 -14.01 30.36 8.34
CA LEU A 44 -13.77 30.50 9.77
C LEU A 44 -12.87 31.71 10.08
N LEU A 45 -11.77 31.87 9.35
CA LEU A 45 -10.85 33.00 9.49
C LEU A 45 -11.52 34.34 9.22
N LYS A 46 -12.38 34.41 8.20
CA LYS A 46 -13.05 35.66 7.82
C LYS A 46 -14.17 36.03 8.80
N LYS A 47 -14.87 35.04 9.35
CA LYS A 47 -15.98 35.23 10.30
C LYS A 47 -15.51 35.54 11.72
N PHE A 48 -14.51 34.82 12.23
CA PHE A 48 -14.09 34.88 13.62
C PHE A 48 -12.79 35.66 13.86
N ARG A 49 -12.16 36.19 12.79
CA ARG A 49 -10.82 36.82 12.80
C ARG A 49 -9.73 35.86 13.34
N LYS A 50 -8.48 36.33 13.48
CA LYS A 50 -7.35 35.53 14.00
C LYS A 50 -7.44 35.22 15.52
N SER A 51 -8.44 35.73 16.23
CA SER A 51 -8.75 35.34 17.63
C SER A 51 -9.12 33.85 17.72
N PRO A 52 -8.86 33.15 18.86
CA PRO A 52 -8.47 31.75 18.80
C PRO A 52 -9.67 30.84 18.48
N ILE A 53 -9.78 30.47 17.21
CA ILE A 53 -10.71 29.46 16.67
C ILE A 53 -10.47 28.08 17.32
N LEU A 54 -9.22 27.82 17.73
CA LEU A 54 -8.75 26.56 18.32
C LEU A 54 -8.72 26.61 19.86
N LYS A 55 -9.75 27.16 20.53
CA LYS A 55 -9.83 27.12 22.00
C LYS A 55 -10.05 25.70 22.50
N ILE A 56 -9.18 25.25 23.41
CA ILE A 56 -9.22 23.92 24.00
C ILE A 56 -9.36 24.02 25.53
N SER A 57 -10.36 23.34 26.09
CA SER A 57 -10.54 23.13 27.53
C SER A 57 -10.91 21.68 27.79
N ASN A 58 -10.43 21.11 28.90
CA ASN A 58 -10.64 19.70 29.26
C ASN A 58 -10.36 18.74 28.10
N GLU A 59 -9.29 19.01 27.33
CA GLU A 59 -8.87 18.18 26.18
C GLU A 59 -9.88 18.12 25.01
N GLU A 60 -10.85 19.04 24.97
CA GLU A 60 -11.82 19.14 23.89
C GLU A 60 -11.84 20.54 23.26
N PHE A 61 -12.20 20.61 21.97
CA PHE A 61 -12.38 21.87 21.27
C PHE A 61 -13.70 22.52 21.68
N ILE A 62 -13.64 23.70 22.31
CA ILE A 62 -14.83 24.39 22.83
C ILE A 62 -15.64 25.03 21.70
N SER A 63 -14.96 25.61 20.72
CA SER A 63 -15.62 26.45 19.72
C SER A 63 -16.44 25.63 18.73
N PHE A 64 -15.87 24.51 18.24
CA PHE A 64 -16.50 23.66 17.22
C PHE A 64 -16.05 22.19 17.36
N PRO A 65 -16.51 21.45 18.38
CA PRO A 65 -16.02 20.09 18.68
C PRO A 65 -16.17 19.13 17.49
N ASN A 66 -17.34 19.08 16.87
CA ASN A 66 -17.63 18.19 15.74
C ASN A 66 -16.93 18.61 14.43
N LEU A 67 -16.45 19.85 14.35
CA LEU A 67 -15.80 20.37 13.15
C LEU A 67 -14.30 20.03 13.13
N PHE A 68 -13.68 19.86 14.29
CA PHE A 68 -12.26 19.54 14.46
C PHE A 68 -12.03 18.07 14.83
N GLU A 69 -12.80 17.17 14.21
CA GLU A 69 -12.63 15.72 14.40
C GLU A 69 -11.44 15.14 13.64
N LYS A 70 -11.01 15.79 12.54
CA LYS A 70 -9.89 15.35 11.69
C LYS A 70 -8.79 16.41 11.58
N GLU A 71 -7.55 15.97 11.32
CA GLU A 71 -6.35 16.82 11.39
C GLU A 71 -6.27 17.87 10.29
N GLU A 72 -6.87 17.64 9.12
CA GLU A 72 -6.62 18.43 7.91
C GLU A 72 -7.14 19.85 8.03
N LEU A 73 -8.31 20.04 8.66
CA LEU A 73 -8.86 21.38 8.88
C LEU A 73 -8.06 22.16 9.93
N VAL A 74 -7.62 21.47 10.99
CA VAL A 74 -6.78 22.07 12.04
C VAL A 74 -5.43 22.50 11.46
N LEU A 75 -4.78 21.63 10.68
CA LEU A 75 -3.53 21.92 10.01
C LEU A 75 -3.66 23.07 9.01
N GLU A 76 -4.74 23.11 8.23
CA GLU A 76 -5.01 24.19 7.27
C GLU A 76 -5.22 25.53 7.99
N LEU A 77 -5.89 25.54 9.14
CA LEU A 77 -6.05 26.74 9.97
C LEU A 77 -4.69 27.24 10.51
N LEU A 78 -3.85 26.34 11.01
CA LEU A 78 -2.50 26.68 11.50
C LEU A 78 -1.62 27.26 10.38
N LYS A 79 -1.57 26.60 9.21
CA LYS A 79 -0.83 27.07 8.02
C LYS A 79 -1.28 28.44 7.52
N ARG A 80 -2.56 28.79 7.73
CA ARG A 80 -3.13 30.10 7.36
C ARG A 80 -2.90 31.19 8.42
N GLY A 81 -2.11 30.91 9.46
CA GLY A 81 -1.70 31.88 10.46
C GLY A 81 -2.68 32.04 11.62
N VAL A 82 -3.46 31.00 11.94
CA VAL A 82 -4.07 30.88 13.29
C VAL A 82 -2.95 30.50 14.25
N ASP A 83 -2.65 31.41 15.18
CA ASP A 83 -1.56 31.24 16.15
C ASP A 83 -2.14 31.21 17.57
N PRO A 84 -2.46 30.02 18.13
CA PRO A 84 -2.97 29.91 19.49
C PRO A 84 -1.88 30.19 20.53
N ASP A 85 -2.26 30.57 21.76
CA ASP A 85 -1.30 30.75 22.85
C ASP A 85 -0.54 29.45 23.19
N SER A 86 0.61 29.57 23.86
CA SER A 86 1.48 28.42 24.21
C SER A 86 0.76 27.33 25.02
N LYS A 87 -0.18 27.69 25.91
CA LYS A 87 -0.95 26.71 26.70
C LYS A 87 -1.89 25.90 25.80
N THR A 88 -2.53 26.57 24.86
CA THR A 88 -3.41 25.98 23.85
C THR A 88 -2.61 25.14 22.86
N LYS A 89 -1.39 25.55 22.46
CA LYS A 89 -0.46 24.74 21.65
C LYS A 89 -0.07 23.43 22.33
N ASN A 90 0.26 23.46 23.62
CA ASN A 90 0.57 22.24 24.38
C ASN A 90 -0.65 21.29 24.47
N ARG A 91 -1.84 21.83 24.74
CA ARG A 91 -3.09 21.04 24.73
C ARG A 91 -3.40 20.46 23.34
N LEU A 92 -3.18 21.25 22.29
CA LEU A 92 -3.35 20.79 20.91
C LEU A 92 -2.35 19.69 20.58
N PHE A 93 -1.11 19.80 21.04
CA PHE A 93 -0.10 18.76 20.90
C PHE A 93 -0.55 17.45 21.56
N LEU A 94 -1.06 17.51 22.79
CA LEU A 94 -1.62 16.36 23.50
C LEU A 94 -2.78 15.71 22.74
N ILE A 95 -3.77 16.49 22.31
CA ILE A 95 -4.93 16.00 21.54
C ILE A 95 -4.47 15.38 20.22
N SER A 96 -3.48 15.99 19.56
CA SER A 96 -2.94 15.50 18.30
C SER A 96 -2.32 14.12 18.48
N ILE A 97 -1.63 13.87 19.59
CA ILE A 97 -1.13 12.52 19.92
C ILE A 97 -2.31 11.59 20.24
N LYS A 98 -3.28 11.98 21.09
CA LYS A 98 -4.44 11.12 21.40
C LYS A 98 -5.23 10.69 20.16
N LYS A 99 -5.33 11.56 19.14
CA LYS A 99 -6.05 11.31 17.89
C LYS A 99 -5.19 10.79 16.74
N GLY A 100 -3.86 10.68 16.90
CA GLY A 100 -2.95 10.19 15.86
C GLY A 100 -2.67 11.18 14.72
N TRP A 101 -2.81 12.48 14.99
CA TRP A 101 -2.64 13.56 14.01
C TRP A 101 -1.17 13.91 13.77
N GLY A 102 -0.46 13.03 13.06
CA GLY A 102 0.97 13.15 12.80
C GLY A 102 1.38 14.42 12.05
N ASN A 103 0.51 15.01 11.22
CA ASN A 103 0.86 16.23 10.49
C ASN A 103 0.78 17.47 11.40
N VAL A 104 -0.17 17.50 12.34
CA VAL A 104 -0.30 18.58 13.33
C VAL A 104 0.83 18.49 14.36
N VAL A 105 1.17 17.28 14.83
CA VAL A 105 2.34 17.06 15.70
C VAL A 105 3.62 17.59 15.03
N LYS A 106 3.86 17.19 13.77
CA LYS A 106 5.01 17.68 13.00
C LYS A 106 5.00 19.20 12.88
N TYR A 107 3.85 19.81 12.56
CA TYR A 107 3.75 21.27 12.44
C TYR A 107 4.14 21.98 13.74
N LEU A 108 3.62 21.51 14.89
CA LEU A 108 3.90 22.10 16.21
C LEU A 108 5.35 21.88 16.67
N LEU A 109 6.00 20.78 16.28
CA LEU A 109 7.43 20.57 16.58
C LEU A 109 8.34 21.57 15.85
N TYR A 110 7.91 22.12 14.71
CA TYR A 110 8.62 23.15 13.95
C TYR A 110 8.36 24.58 14.47
N ASP A 111 7.57 24.73 15.54
CA ASP A 111 7.17 26.03 16.08
C ASP A 111 8.14 26.51 17.17
N PHE A 112 8.82 27.62 16.89
CA PHE A 112 9.88 28.19 17.72
C PHE A 112 9.56 29.65 18.04
N VAL A 113 9.88 30.07 19.27
CA VAL A 113 9.69 31.45 19.74
C VAL A 113 11.05 32.12 19.93
N GLU A 114 11.14 33.40 19.55
CA GLU A 114 12.31 34.25 19.80
C GLU A 114 12.39 34.57 21.30
N ILE A 115 13.57 34.40 21.91
CA ILE A 115 13.82 34.59 23.34
C ILE A 115 14.98 35.53 23.59
N THR A 116 15.07 36.03 24.82
CA THR A 116 16.18 36.88 25.24
C THR A 116 17.47 36.08 25.44
N LYS A 117 18.61 36.77 25.38
CA LYS A 117 19.95 36.20 25.61
C LYS A 117 20.05 35.46 26.96
N ASN A 118 19.48 36.01 28.03
CA ASN A 118 19.51 35.41 29.37
C ASN A 118 18.64 34.14 29.42
N GLU A 119 17.47 34.14 28.78
CA GLU A 119 16.61 32.95 28.69
C GLU A 119 17.27 31.83 27.87
N PHE A 120 18.01 32.17 26.82
CA PHE A 120 18.78 31.21 26.03
C PHE A 120 19.87 30.55 26.88
N GLN A 121 20.64 31.33 27.65
CA GLN A 121 21.64 30.76 28.56
C GLN A 121 21.03 29.83 29.60
N ASN A 122 19.91 30.23 30.22
CA ASN A 122 19.20 29.38 31.17
C ASN A 122 18.66 28.09 30.54
N ALA A 123 18.16 28.16 29.30
CA ALA A 123 17.67 26.99 28.57
C ALA A 123 18.81 26.03 28.18
N VAL A 124 19.95 26.57 27.73
CA VAL A 124 21.15 25.78 27.43
C VAL A 124 21.71 25.14 28.71
N GLN A 125 21.82 25.89 29.81
CA GLN A 125 22.29 25.35 31.10
C GLN A 125 21.41 24.20 31.61
N LYS A 126 20.08 24.31 31.46
CA LYS A 126 19.14 23.22 31.78
C LYS A 126 19.33 21.98 30.89
N SER A 127 19.79 22.15 29.65
CA SER A 127 20.05 21.04 28.72
C SER A 127 21.42 20.37 28.89
N VAL A 128 22.40 21.10 29.46
CA VAL A 128 23.82 20.67 29.58
C VAL A 128 24.08 19.88 30.88
N ASN A 129 23.30 20.08 31.94
CA ASN A 129 23.47 19.36 33.22
C ASN A 129 23.21 17.82 33.16
N GLU A 130 23.09 17.21 31.97
CA GLU A 130 22.82 15.78 31.82
C GLU A 130 23.87 15.00 31.00
N ASN A 131 24.96 15.60 30.46
CA ASN A 131 26.14 14.88 29.91
C ASN A 131 27.38 15.81 29.79
N ASP A 132 28.57 15.26 30.07
CA ASP A 132 29.85 15.93 30.37
C ASP A 132 30.43 17.05 29.44
N VAL A 133 31.23 17.89 30.11
CA VAL A 133 32.23 18.92 29.70
C VAL A 133 31.75 20.29 29.23
N GLU A 134 32.17 21.30 29.99
CA GLU A 134 32.02 22.75 29.78
C GLU A 134 32.29 23.20 28.34
N ARG A 135 31.29 23.81 27.72
CA ARG A 135 31.49 24.86 26.71
C ARG A 135 30.64 26.06 27.08
N THR A 136 31.25 27.02 27.77
CA THR A 136 30.74 28.39 27.87
C THR A 136 30.64 28.95 26.44
N VAL A 137 29.43 28.96 25.89
CA VAL A 137 29.21 29.41 24.51
C VAL A 137 29.48 30.92 24.45
N PRO A 138 30.40 31.43 23.60
CA PRO A 138 30.70 32.85 23.52
C PRO A 138 29.44 33.63 23.12
N LEU A 139 29.08 34.62 23.91
CA LEU A 139 27.89 35.45 23.69
C LEU A 139 28.25 36.65 22.83
N GLN A 140 27.79 36.68 21.58
CA GLN A 140 27.96 37.82 20.69
C GLN A 140 26.74 38.74 20.73
N GLU A 141 26.96 40.05 20.68
CA GLU A 141 25.91 41.06 20.54
C GLU A 141 25.35 41.04 19.10
N GLY A 142 24.02 41.19 18.95
CA GLY A 142 23.36 41.20 17.63
C GLY A 142 22.79 39.86 17.13
N LEU A 143 22.87 38.77 17.92
CA LEU A 143 22.26 37.47 17.60
C LEU A 143 20.80 37.37 18.08
N LYS A 144 19.93 36.76 17.25
CA LYS A 144 18.58 36.34 17.66
C LYS A 144 18.61 34.90 18.21
N TYR A 145 17.89 34.65 19.31
CA TYR A 145 17.85 33.35 19.98
C TYR A 145 16.47 32.74 19.88
N TYR A 146 16.37 31.43 19.60
CA TYR A 146 15.09 30.73 19.49
C TYR A 146 15.05 29.48 20.37
N LYS A 147 13.88 29.17 20.92
CA LYS A 147 13.59 27.89 21.58
C LYS A 147 12.28 27.28 21.06
N PRO A 148 12.11 25.95 21.14
CA PRO A 148 10.85 25.33 20.81
C PRO A 148 9.74 25.78 21.76
N ILE A 149 8.52 25.91 21.25
CA ILE A 149 7.36 26.25 22.08
C ILE A 149 6.86 25.04 22.86
N ILE A 150 6.90 23.86 22.23
CA ILE A 150 6.48 22.59 22.83
C ILE A 150 7.63 22.03 23.66
N ASP A 151 7.38 21.80 24.94
CA ASP A 151 8.29 21.04 25.81
C ASP A 151 7.93 19.55 25.74
N ILE A 152 8.68 18.81 24.91
CA ILE A 152 8.49 17.36 24.76
C ILE A 152 8.88 16.57 26.02
N LYS A 153 9.60 17.18 26.97
CA LYS A 153 9.98 16.59 28.26
C LYS A 153 8.96 16.86 29.37
N ASP A 154 7.82 17.50 29.08
CA ASP A 154 6.80 17.79 30.08
C ASP A 154 6.33 16.50 30.79
N SER A 155 6.82 16.31 32.02
CA SER A 155 6.62 15.12 32.83
C SER A 155 5.16 14.93 33.22
N THR A 156 4.35 15.98 33.18
CA THR A 156 2.92 15.91 33.46
C THR A 156 2.13 15.27 32.31
N SER A 157 2.60 15.44 31.08
CA SER A 157 1.87 15.03 29.87
C SER A 157 2.36 13.72 29.27
N ASN A 158 3.62 13.33 29.54
CA ASN A 158 4.24 12.07 29.12
C ASN A 158 3.93 11.66 27.66
N TYR A 159 4.13 12.61 26.73
CA TYR A 159 3.76 12.50 25.32
C TYR A 159 4.33 11.26 24.62
N PHE A 160 5.54 10.86 24.98
CA PHE A 160 6.24 9.72 24.39
C PHE A 160 5.61 8.39 24.79
N ASN A 161 5.35 8.18 26.08
CA ASN A 161 4.70 6.95 26.54
C ASN A 161 3.26 6.87 26.03
N LEU A 162 2.57 8.00 25.92
CA LEU A 162 1.23 8.06 25.33
C LEU A 162 1.24 7.66 23.85
N ALA A 163 2.21 8.13 23.07
CA ALA A 163 2.34 7.75 21.66
C ALA A 163 2.65 6.26 21.50
N ILE A 164 3.44 5.67 22.41
CA ILE A 164 3.73 4.23 22.45
C ILE A 164 2.48 3.42 22.82
N SER A 165 1.73 3.82 23.84
CA SER A 165 0.54 3.09 24.28
C SER A 165 -0.58 3.09 23.24
N LEU A 166 -0.66 4.15 22.44
CA LEU A 166 -1.56 4.27 21.30
C LEU A 166 -1.03 3.63 20.01
N LYS A 167 0.14 2.98 20.04
CA LYS A 167 0.81 2.32 18.90
C LYS A 167 1.06 3.24 17.69
N GLN A 168 1.42 4.50 17.92
CA GLN A 168 1.59 5.50 16.87
C GLN A 168 3.04 5.65 16.42
N ALA A 169 3.55 4.68 15.67
CA ALA A 169 4.94 4.64 15.22
C ALA A 169 5.44 5.93 14.54
N GLY A 170 4.62 6.52 13.66
CA GLY A 170 4.97 7.75 12.96
C GLY A 170 5.23 8.92 13.91
N ILE A 171 4.40 9.07 14.95
CA ILE A 171 4.56 10.12 15.97
C ILE A 171 5.74 9.82 16.89
N VAL A 172 5.94 8.56 17.29
CA VAL A 172 7.12 8.13 18.07
C VAL A 172 8.42 8.49 17.33
N LYS A 173 8.51 8.19 16.03
CA LYS A 173 9.67 8.58 15.20
C LYS A 173 9.83 10.10 15.10
N GLN A 174 8.74 10.87 15.01
CA GLN A 174 8.80 12.33 15.00
C GLN A 174 9.36 12.89 16.32
N LEU A 175 8.91 12.35 17.47
CA LEU A 175 9.42 12.73 18.80
C LEU A 175 10.90 12.38 18.96
N LEU A 176 11.32 11.17 18.58
CA LEU A 176 12.73 10.74 18.64
C LEU A 176 13.65 11.57 17.73
N ASN A 177 13.13 12.13 16.64
CA ASN A 177 13.89 12.99 15.74
C ASN A 177 13.72 14.49 16.04
N ALA A 178 12.94 14.87 17.05
CA ALA A 178 12.64 16.27 17.34
C ALA A 178 13.90 17.09 17.59
N TYR A 179 14.93 16.51 18.24
CA TYR A 179 16.20 17.17 18.51
C TYR A 179 16.98 17.61 17.26
N ARG A 180 16.64 17.04 16.09
CA ARG A 180 17.23 17.40 14.78
C ARG A 180 16.48 18.53 14.08
N ILE A 181 15.31 18.92 14.56
CA ILE A 181 14.46 19.92 13.92
C ILE A 181 15.06 21.32 14.09
N LYS A 182 15.14 22.04 12.98
CA LYS A 182 15.50 23.47 12.95
C LYS A 182 14.30 24.28 12.42
N PRO A 183 14.06 25.50 12.94
CA PRO A 183 13.01 26.38 12.43
C PRO A 183 13.26 26.73 10.96
N LYS A 184 12.18 26.88 10.19
CA LYS A 184 12.26 27.44 8.83
C LYS A 184 12.46 28.95 8.95
N LEU A 185 13.70 29.42 8.73
CA LEU A 185 14.06 30.84 8.72
C LEU A 185 14.22 31.31 7.27
N ASP A 186 13.66 32.47 6.92
CA ASP A 186 13.83 33.06 5.60
C ASP A 186 15.32 33.33 5.31
N CYS A 187 15.77 32.86 4.15
CA CYS A 187 17.16 32.96 3.69
C CYS A 187 17.63 34.41 3.71
N GLY A 188 18.59 34.74 4.59
CA GLY A 188 19.20 36.06 4.68
C GLY A 188 19.75 36.46 6.05
N LYS A 189 19.49 35.72 7.12
CA LYS A 189 19.99 36.04 8.47
C LYS A 189 21.00 35.01 8.96
N SER A 190 22.28 35.28 8.76
CA SER A 190 23.43 34.50 9.27
C SER A 190 23.64 34.61 10.79
N ASN A 191 22.83 35.40 11.50
CA ASN A 191 23.02 35.72 12.93
C ASN A 191 21.89 35.13 13.82
N VAL A 192 21.74 33.80 13.86
CA VAL A 192 20.72 33.12 14.67
C VAL A 192 21.30 31.95 15.46
N ARG A 193 20.89 31.80 16.74
CA ARG A 193 21.15 30.62 17.56
C ARG A 193 19.86 29.95 18.01
N ILE A 194 19.83 28.63 17.97
CA ILE A 194 18.63 27.83 18.24
C ILE A 194 18.94 26.82 19.35
N VAL A 195 18.08 26.75 20.36
CA VAL A 195 18.05 25.64 21.30
C VAL A 195 17.31 24.50 20.60
N PRO A 196 17.94 23.34 20.34
CA PRO A 196 17.22 22.21 19.77
C PRO A 196 16.19 21.67 20.76
N HIS A 197 15.22 20.90 20.27
CA HIS A 197 14.45 20.05 21.16
C HIS A 197 15.40 19.12 21.94
N PRO A 198 15.11 18.81 23.21
CA PRO A 198 15.96 17.91 23.98
C PRO A 198 15.87 16.47 23.45
N LYS A 199 16.90 15.64 23.69
CA LYS A 199 16.75 14.19 23.49
C LYS A 199 15.72 13.62 24.48
N MET A 200 15.02 12.57 24.05
CA MET A 200 13.99 11.93 24.88
C MET A 200 14.61 11.22 26.09
N ILE A 201 13.94 11.29 27.24
CA ILE A 201 14.29 10.50 28.43
C ILE A 201 13.38 9.27 28.47
N PHE A 202 13.99 8.11 28.67
CA PHE A 202 13.30 6.82 28.73
C PHE A 202 13.03 6.43 30.19
N SER A 203 12.03 7.04 30.83
CA SER A 203 11.58 6.69 32.19
C SER A 203 10.15 6.18 32.19
N GLY A 204 9.88 5.11 32.94
CA GLY A 204 8.53 4.56 33.12
C GLY A 204 7.87 3.98 31.85
N LEU A 205 8.66 3.46 30.91
CA LEU A 205 8.16 2.85 29.67
C LEU A 205 7.36 1.56 29.95
N ASN A 206 6.19 1.44 29.34
CA ASN A 206 5.46 0.18 29.30
C ASN A 206 6.16 -0.78 28.33
N SER A 207 6.87 -1.78 28.89
CA SER A 207 7.71 -2.70 28.12
C SER A 207 6.92 -3.47 27.07
N LYS A 208 5.68 -3.88 27.36
CA LYS A 208 4.87 -4.68 26.42
C LYS A 208 4.50 -3.92 25.15
N GLU A 209 4.00 -2.69 25.29
CA GLU A 209 3.55 -1.86 24.17
C GLU A 209 4.73 -1.42 23.29
N LEU A 210 5.88 -1.13 23.91
CA LEU A 210 7.12 -0.83 23.19
C LEU A 210 7.59 -2.02 22.34
N PHE A 211 7.52 -3.23 22.87
CA PHE A 211 7.92 -4.43 22.13
C PHE A 211 6.98 -4.75 20.98
N ASP A 212 5.67 -4.57 21.16
CA ASP A 212 4.69 -4.70 20.07
C ASP A 212 5.02 -3.71 18.92
N LEU A 213 5.29 -2.45 19.26
CA LEU A 213 5.63 -1.41 18.28
C LEU A 213 6.95 -1.72 17.53
N LEU A 214 7.94 -2.27 18.24
CA LEU A 214 9.21 -2.69 17.65
C LEU A 214 9.07 -3.89 16.70
N GLU A 215 8.12 -4.80 16.93
CA GLU A 215 7.84 -5.88 15.99
C GLU A 215 7.20 -5.39 14.69
N GLU A 216 6.32 -4.39 14.78
CA GLU A 216 5.65 -3.80 13.61
C GLU A 216 6.62 -2.94 12.76
N GLU A 217 7.45 -2.11 13.40
CA GLU A 217 8.33 -1.16 12.72
C GLU A 217 9.75 -1.69 12.44
N GLY A 218 10.17 -2.72 13.16
CA GLY A 218 11.45 -3.39 12.99
C GLY A 218 12.68 -2.59 13.43
N ILE A 219 13.80 -2.84 12.74
CA ILE A 219 15.15 -2.41 13.13
C ILE A 219 15.30 -0.88 13.11
N GLU A 220 14.59 -0.17 12.23
CA GLU A 220 14.74 1.29 12.08
C GLU A 220 14.27 2.06 13.32
N LEU A 221 13.18 1.61 13.96
CA LEU A 221 12.76 2.20 15.23
C LEU A 221 13.75 1.86 16.36
N MET A 222 14.31 0.65 16.37
CA MET A 222 15.33 0.24 17.33
C MET A 222 16.57 1.13 17.23
N LYS A 223 17.09 1.38 16.03
CA LYS A 223 18.22 2.30 15.79
C LYS A 223 17.93 3.71 16.33
N LEU A 224 16.73 4.24 16.09
CA LEU A 224 16.34 5.57 16.58
C LEU A 224 16.28 5.65 18.12
N LEU A 225 15.85 4.58 18.79
CA LEU A 225 15.88 4.49 20.25
C LEU A 225 17.32 4.51 20.78
N LEU A 226 18.20 3.69 20.19
CA LEU A 226 19.62 3.62 20.56
C LEU A 226 20.32 4.98 20.42
N ILE A 227 20.13 5.68 19.30
CA ILE A 227 20.69 7.03 19.05
C ILE A 227 20.24 8.06 20.12
N ASN A 228 19.04 7.89 20.65
CA ASN A 228 18.48 8.77 21.68
C ASN A 228 18.93 8.41 23.11
N GLY A 229 19.83 7.44 23.28
CA GLY A 229 20.38 7.06 24.59
C GLY A 229 19.54 6.01 25.32
N PHE A 230 18.80 5.18 24.58
CA PHE A 230 18.12 4.03 25.15
C PHE A 230 19.18 3.04 25.69
N LYS A 231 19.21 2.84 27.02
CA LYS A 231 20.35 2.28 27.77
C LYS A 231 20.80 0.89 27.30
N GLU A 232 22.12 0.68 27.32
CA GLU A 232 22.80 -0.59 27.02
C GLU A 232 22.34 -1.75 27.93
N SER A 233 21.99 -1.48 29.19
CA SER A 233 21.43 -2.47 30.11
C SER A 233 20.07 -3.05 29.67
N CYS A 234 19.32 -2.31 28.83
CA CYS A 234 18.09 -2.83 28.24
C CYS A 234 18.38 -3.74 27.02
N ILE A 235 19.47 -3.48 26.30
CA ILE A 235 19.92 -4.25 25.12
C ILE A 235 20.34 -5.67 25.54
N ASN A 236 21.08 -5.80 26.64
CA ASN A 236 21.68 -7.09 27.02
C ASN A 236 20.73 -8.11 27.65
N CYS A 237 19.58 -7.70 28.18
CA CYS A 237 18.83 -8.58 29.08
C CYS A 237 17.32 -8.65 28.82
N SER A 238 16.58 -7.54 28.86
CA SER A 238 15.10 -7.61 28.79
C SER A 238 14.56 -7.72 27.36
N ILE A 239 15.11 -6.92 26.44
CA ILE A 239 14.63 -6.82 25.06
C ILE A 239 15.01 -8.05 24.25
N PHE A 240 16.27 -8.49 24.38
CA PHE A 240 16.78 -9.67 23.68
C PHE A 240 16.00 -10.93 24.06
N ILE A 241 15.74 -11.14 25.35
CA ILE A 241 14.94 -12.27 25.86
C ILE A 241 13.50 -12.22 25.32
N GLU A 242 12.86 -11.05 25.31
CA GLU A 242 11.48 -10.95 24.82
C GLU A 242 11.40 -11.25 23.31
N PHE A 243 12.34 -10.78 22.48
CA PHE A 243 12.33 -11.15 21.06
C PHE A 243 12.70 -12.61 20.82
N CYS A 244 13.54 -13.22 21.66
CA CYS A 244 13.76 -14.67 21.65
C CYS A 244 12.47 -15.45 21.96
N LYS A 245 11.69 -14.99 22.94
CA LYS A 245 10.37 -15.54 23.31
C LYS A 245 9.34 -15.38 22.18
N ARG A 246 9.31 -14.23 21.52
CA ARG A 246 8.38 -13.91 20.44
C ARG A 246 8.77 -14.58 19.10
N GLY A 247 10.04 -14.92 18.92
CA GLY A 247 10.54 -15.60 17.73
C GLY A 247 10.96 -14.67 16.60
N ASN A 248 11.21 -13.39 16.88
CA ASN A 248 11.57 -12.40 15.86
C ASN A 248 13.06 -12.48 15.51
N LEU A 249 13.41 -13.35 14.55
CA LEU A 249 14.81 -13.57 14.15
C LEU A 249 15.53 -12.29 13.69
N LYS A 250 14.83 -11.37 13.00
CA LYS A 250 15.46 -10.16 12.45
C LYS A 250 15.99 -9.25 13.56
N LEU A 251 15.19 -9.02 14.59
CA LEU A 251 15.61 -8.23 15.75
C LEU A 251 16.62 -8.97 16.63
N VAL A 252 16.47 -10.30 16.79
CA VAL A 252 17.46 -11.13 17.49
C VAL A 252 18.83 -11.01 16.80
N LYS A 253 18.89 -11.17 15.47
CA LYS A 253 20.11 -10.99 14.68
C LYS A 253 20.73 -9.61 14.88
N PHE A 254 19.92 -8.56 14.71
CA PHE A 254 20.37 -7.19 14.88
C PHE A 254 20.95 -6.96 16.29
N LEU A 255 20.27 -7.44 17.34
CA LEU A 255 20.74 -7.29 18.72
C LEU A 255 22.04 -8.08 18.97
N THR A 256 22.15 -9.31 18.48
CA THR A 256 23.39 -10.11 18.56
C THR A 256 24.55 -9.45 17.81
N GLU A 257 24.30 -8.89 16.63
CA GLU A 257 25.30 -8.13 15.85
C GLU A 257 25.71 -6.81 16.52
N ASN A 258 24.86 -6.27 17.40
CA ASN A 258 25.13 -5.08 18.21
C ASN A 258 25.58 -5.42 19.65
N GLY A 259 26.09 -6.64 19.88
CA GLY A 259 26.78 -7.01 21.13
C GLY A 259 25.89 -7.51 22.27
N ALA A 260 24.64 -7.90 22.00
CA ALA A 260 23.78 -8.52 23.02
C ALA A 260 24.38 -9.85 23.52
N ASP A 261 24.44 -10.00 24.85
CA ASP A 261 24.89 -11.24 25.51
C ASP A 261 23.91 -12.39 25.24
N ILE A 262 24.38 -13.38 24.46
CA ILE A 262 23.58 -14.54 24.04
C ILE A 262 23.33 -15.54 25.18
N ASP A 263 24.15 -15.51 26.23
CA ASP A 263 24.10 -16.40 27.40
C ASP A 263 23.57 -15.71 28.67
N CYS A 264 22.94 -14.54 28.51
CA CYS A 264 22.49 -13.73 29.63
C CYS A 264 21.54 -14.51 30.58
N TYR A 265 21.68 -14.24 31.89
CA TYR A 265 20.99 -14.94 32.97
C TYR A 265 21.08 -16.47 32.85
N GLU A 266 22.29 -17.02 32.78
CA GLU A 266 22.51 -18.48 32.74
C GLU A 266 21.81 -19.16 31.55
N GLY A 267 21.95 -18.61 30.34
CA GLY A 267 21.37 -19.18 29.12
C GLY A 267 19.86 -19.03 28.99
N THR A 268 19.26 -18.02 29.65
CA THR A 268 17.82 -17.75 29.59
C THR A 268 17.26 -17.53 28.18
N PRO A 269 17.94 -16.82 27.25
CA PRO A 269 17.48 -16.67 25.86
C PRO A 269 17.21 -18.01 25.17
N LEU A 270 18.13 -18.96 25.32
CA LEU A 270 18.01 -20.30 24.73
C LEU A 270 16.89 -21.11 25.40
N LYS A 271 16.81 -21.10 26.73
CA LYS A 271 15.75 -21.78 27.50
C LYS A 271 14.36 -21.31 27.06
N ILE A 272 14.15 -19.99 26.99
CA ILE A 272 12.86 -19.40 26.64
C ILE A 272 12.50 -19.65 25.17
N ALA A 273 13.47 -19.58 24.24
CA ALA A 273 13.24 -19.90 22.84
C ALA A 273 12.82 -21.38 22.66
N CYS A 274 13.42 -22.30 23.42
CA CYS A 274 13.03 -23.72 23.44
C CYS A 274 11.63 -23.92 24.04
N MET A 275 11.35 -23.33 25.21
CA MET A 275 10.03 -23.40 25.86
C MET A 275 8.89 -22.84 25.00
N LYS A 276 9.17 -21.86 24.13
CA LYS A 276 8.18 -21.25 23.22
C LYS A 276 8.18 -21.81 21.81
N ASN A 277 8.94 -22.89 21.56
CA ASN A 277 9.06 -23.54 20.26
C ASN A 277 9.48 -22.61 19.11
N ARG A 278 10.50 -21.77 19.34
CA ARG A 278 11.04 -20.82 18.34
C ARG A 278 12.23 -21.42 17.60
N LEU A 279 12.00 -22.45 16.80
CA LEU A 279 13.05 -23.24 16.11
C LEU A 279 14.10 -22.40 15.37
N ILE A 280 13.66 -21.37 14.64
CA ILE A 280 14.54 -20.53 13.82
C ILE A 280 15.51 -19.71 14.71
N VAL A 281 15.02 -19.22 15.85
CA VAL A 281 15.85 -18.50 16.83
C VAL A 281 16.80 -19.46 17.54
N VAL A 282 16.33 -20.65 17.92
CA VAL A 282 17.17 -21.69 18.54
C VAL A 282 18.34 -22.07 17.63
N LYS A 283 18.08 -22.35 16.35
CA LYS A 283 19.12 -22.64 15.35
C LYS A 283 20.14 -21.50 15.24
N TYR A 284 19.66 -20.26 15.23
CA TYR A 284 20.52 -19.08 15.14
C TYR A 284 21.41 -18.90 16.38
N LEU A 285 20.86 -19.06 17.59
CA LEU A 285 21.65 -18.96 18.84
C LEU A 285 22.73 -20.04 18.92
N ILE A 286 22.41 -21.30 18.53
CA ILE A 286 23.38 -22.39 18.44
C ILE A 286 24.49 -22.07 17.43
N GLN A 287 24.13 -21.54 16.25
CA GLN A 287 25.11 -21.11 15.25
C GLN A 287 26.05 -20.01 15.78
N ARG A 288 25.60 -19.19 16.72
CA ARG A 288 26.39 -18.09 17.31
C ARG A 288 27.20 -18.50 18.55
N GLY A 289 27.17 -19.79 18.92
CA GLY A 289 28.03 -20.34 19.97
C GLY A 289 27.46 -20.25 21.39
N VAL A 290 26.13 -20.15 21.54
CA VAL A 290 25.46 -20.16 22.86
C VAL A 290 25.81 -21.43 23.65
N ASP A 291 26.02 -21.33 24.96
CA ASP A 291 26.35 -22.49 25.80
C ASP A 291 25.14 -23.42 25.97
N THR A 292 25.12 -24.48 25.15
CA THR A 292 24.06 -25.49 25.17
C THR A 292 23.98 -26.31 26.46
N SER A 293 25.05 -26.33 27.28
CA SER A 293 25.06 -27.05 28.56
C SER A 293 24.11 -26.43 29.59
N LEU A 294 23.82 -25.13 29.45
CA LEU A 294 22.93 -24.38 30.34
C LEU A 294 21.45 -24.72 30.12
N CYS A 295 21.08 -25.34 28.99
CA CYS A 295 19.69 -25.64 28.63
C CYS A 295 19.36 -27.15 28.68
N LYS A 296 18.89 -27.64 29.83
CA LYS A 296 18.51 -29.05 30.03
C LYS A 296 17.39 -29.55 29.10
N ASP A 297 16.50 -28.65 28.67
CA ASP A 297 15.35 -28.94 27.81
C ASP A 297 15.68 -29.00 26.30
N LEU A 298 16.94 -28.78 25.91
CA LEU A 298 17.34 -28.82 24.50
C LEU A 298 17.13 -30.22 23.90
N LYS A 299 17.32 -31.27 24.72
CA LYS A 299 17.10 -32.66 24.32
C LYS A 299 15.61 -32.98 24.11
N SER A 300 14.71 -32.50 24.97
CA SER A 300 13.26 -32.70 24.80
C SER A 300 12.70 -31.90 23.61
N PHE A 301 13.31 -30.75 23.29
CA PHE A 301 12.99 -29.97 22.10
C PHE A 301 13.31 -30.70 20.78
N GLN A 302 14.51 -31.32 20.69
CA GLN A 302 14.97 -32.06 19.51
C GLN A 302 14.10 -33.28 19.16
N PHE A 303 13.44 -33.93 20.13
CA PHE A 303 12.55 -35.07 19.88
C PHE A 303 11.17 -34.67 19.31
N SER A 304 10.78 -33.40 19.39
CA SER A 304 9.43 -32.94 18.99
C SER A 304 9.31 -32.51 17.53
N GLN A 305 10.41 -32.41 16.78
CA GLN A 305 10.43 -31.89 15.42
C GLN A 305 11.33 -32.79 14.56
N ASN A 306 10.73 -33.77 13.89
CA ASN A 306 11.37 -34.53 12.81
C ASN A 306 11.59 -33.58 11.61
N ASP A 307 12.75 -32.93 11.56
CA ASP A 307 13.36 -32.51 10.30
C ASP A 307 14.88 -32.50 10.46
N SER A 308 15.48 -33.53 9.86
CA SER A 308 16.90 -33.79 9.78
C SER A 308 17.64 -32.73 8.97
N SER A 309 18.52 -31.99 9.62
CA SER A 309 19.74 -31.49 8.98
C SER A 309 20.82 -31.26 10.04
N ASN A 310 21.84 -32.11 10.00
CA ASN A 310 23.06 -32.06 10.80
C ASN A 310 23.59 -30.64 10.96
N ILE A 311 23.77 -30.18 12.20
CA ILE A 311 24.72 -29.13 12.55
C ILE A 311 25.78 -29.77 13.43
N THR A 312 26.62 -30.56 12.79
CA THR A 312 27.97 -30.88 13.25
C THR A 312 28.88 -30.34 12.18
N ASN A 313 29.60 -29.27 12.48
CA ASN A 313 30.88 -28.94 11.86
C ASN A 313 31.51 -27.83 12.71
N GLN A 314 32.39 -28.25 13.62
CA GLN A 314 33.58 -27.47 13.93
C GLN A 314 34.45 -27.43 12.66
N PRO A 315 35.00 -26.27 12.31
CA PRO A 315 36.29 -26.21 11.64
C PRO A 315 37.36 -25.71 12.61
N ASP A 316 38.54 -26.29 12.44
CA ASP A 316 39.77 -26.12 13.21
C ASP A 316 40.11 -24.67 13.56
N ILE A 317 40.19 -24.37 14.87
CA ILE A 317 40.96 -23.24 15.37
C ILE A 317 42.36 -23.77 15.69
N LYS A 318 43.34 -23.29 14.93
CA LYS A 318 44.74 -23.36 15.32
C LYS A 318 44.91 -22.62 16.64
N GLU A 319 45.41 -23.32 17.65
CA GLU A 319 46.00 -22.70 18.84
C GLU A 319 47.16 -21.79 18.41
N VAL A 320 46.97 -20.47 18.59
CA VAL A 320 48.07 -19.51 18.68
C VAL A 320 47.70 -18.51 19.77
N GLY A 321 48.43 -18.61 20.89
CA GLY A 321 48.77 -17.57 21.87
C GLY A 321 47.71 -16.55 22.29
N ASP A 322 47.36 -16.59 23.57
CA ASP A 322 46.74 -15.50 24.33
C ASP A 322 47.29 -14.12 23.94
N ASN A 323 46.44 -13.27 23.35
CA ASN A 323 46.54 -11.81 23.36
C ASN A 323 45.14 -11.24 23.14
N GLU A 324 44.66 -10.42 24.08
CA GLU A 324 43.28 -9.87 24.16
C GLU A 324 42.91 -8.83 23.05
N GLU A 325 43.57 -8.79 21.90
CA GLU A 325 43.38 -7.74 20.87
C GLU A 325 42.40 -8.11 19.72
N SER A 326 41.78 -9.30 19.68
CA SER A 326 41.03 -9.76 18.48
C SER A 326 39.51 -9.51 18.45
N LYS A 327 38.96 -8.55 19.23
CA LYS A 327 37.49 -8.42 19.33
C LYS A 327 36.82 -7.69 18.15
N TYR A 328 37.54 -6.93 17.33
CA TYR A 328 36.95 -6.10 16.26
C TYR A 328 37.67 -6.31 14.92
N THR A 329 36.93 -6.64 13.86
CA THR A 329 37.48 -6.69 12.50
C THR A 329 37.58 -5.28 11.91
N LEU A 330 38.54 -5.06 11.00
CA LEU A 330 38.71 -3.78 10.31
C LEU A 330 37.44 -3.36 9.56
N GLN A 331 36.74 -4.34 8.97
CA GLN A 331 35.43 -4.15 8.33
C GLN A 331 34.39 -3.60 9.32
N TRP A 332 34.24 -4.23 10.49
CA TRP A 332 33.25 -3.82 11.48
C TRP A 332 33.52 -2.40 12.01
N ALA A 333 34.79 -2.11 12.32
CA ALA A 333 35.20 -0.79 12.79
C ALA A 333 34.96 0.29 11.73
N SER A 334 35.20 -0.04 10.45
CA SER A 334 34.96 0.86 9.31
C SER A 334 33.47 1.09 9.03
N SER A 335 32.62 0.07 9.18
CA SER A 335 31.16 0.17 9.01
C SER A 335 30.49 1.00 10.11
N ASN A 336 31.00 0.93 11.35
CA ASN A 336 30.42 1.59 12.52
C ASN A 336 31.00 2.98 12.85
N GLY A 337 31.98 3.46 12.09
CA GLY A 337 32.54 4.81 12.30
C GLY A 337 33.53 4.92 13.47
N CYS A 338 34.16 3.81 13.87
CA CYS A 338 35.10 3.77 14.99
C CYS A 338 36.53 4.06 14.54
N LEU A 339 36.84 5.33 14.22
CA LEU A 339 38.14 5.75 13.68
C LEU A 339 39.34 5.31 14.54
N ASP A 340 39.23 5.40 15.87
CA ASP A 340 40.34 5.05 16.76
C ASP A 340 40.66 3.54 16.70
N ILE A 341 39.61 2.71 16.61
CA ILE A 341 39.77 1.26 16.44
C ILE A 341 40.33 0.94 15.05
N VAL A 342 39.87 1.62 13.99
CA VAL A 342 40.45 1.47 12.64
C VAL A 342 41.94 1.81 12.64
N LYS A 343 42.34 2.91 13.28
CA LYS A 343 43.76 3.30 13.39
C LYS A 343 44.57 2.25 14.13
N SER A 344 44.10 1.79 15.30
CA SER A 344 44.79 0.76 16.08
C SER A 344 44.92 -0.56 15.31
N LEU A 345 43.88 -0.98 14.59
CA LEU A 345 43.93 -2.21 13.78
C LEU A 345 44.88 -2.10 12.60
N VAL A 346 44.85 -0.99 11.86
CA VAL A 346 45.76 -0.76 10.72
C VAL A 346 47.21 -0.63 11.18
N GLU A 347 47.47 0.06 12.30
CA GLU A 347 48.81 0.17 12.89
C GLU A 347 49.27 -1.17 13.51
N GLY A 348 48.34 -2.00 13.97
CA GLY A 348 48.55 -3.39 14.38
C GLY A 348 48.73 -4.38 13.23
N GLY A 349 48.73 -3.92 11.97
CA GLY A 349 49.01 -4.75 10.79
C GLY A 349 47.78 -5.41 10.15
N ALA A 350 46.56 -4.95 10.44
CA ALA A 350 45.36 -5.43 9.74
C ALA A 350 45.45 -5.19 8.23
N ASN A 351 45.03 -6.19 7.44
CA ASN A 351 45.08 -6.11 5.99
C ASN A 351 43.99 -5.18 5.44
N ILE A 352 44.40 -3.99 4.98
CA ILE A 352 43.50 -2.99 4.37
C ILE A 352 42.82 -3.56 3.11
N HIS A 353 43.53 -4.39 2.34
CA HIS A 353 43.07 -4.94 1.07
C HIS A 353 42.20 -6.20 1.23
N GLU A 354 41.81 -6.56 2.46
CA GLU A 354 40.99 -7.74 2.73
C GLU A 354 39.64 -7.68 1.98
N ASN A 355 39.23 -8.82 1.41
CA ASN A 355 38.00 -8.96 0.62
C ASN A 355 37.80 -7.87 -0.43
N ASN A 356 38.90 -7.49 -1.10
CA ASN A 356 38.92 -6.46 -2.12
C ASN A 356 38.44 -5.11 -1.56
N GLU A 357 39.17 -4.55 -0.60
CA GLU A 357 38.88 -3.22 -0.02
C GLU A 357 37.52 -3.13 0.70
N ILE A 358 37.08 -4.21 1.37
CA ILE A 358 35.77 -4.23 2.03
C ILE A 358 35.65 -3.15 3.11
N ALA A 359 36.74 -2.84 3.81
CA ALA A 359 36.77 -1.79 4.83
C ALA A 359 36.51 -0.40 4.24
N LEU A 360 37.12 -0.09 3.08
CA LEU A 360 36.90 1.15 2.36
C LEU A 360 35.45 1.24 1.86
N LYS A 361 34.94 0.16 1.26
CA LYS A 361 33.57 0.05 0.75
C LYS A 361 32.52 0.29 1.84
N GLU A 362 32.69 -0.34 3.01
CA GLU A 362 31.81 -0.17 4.17
C GLU A 362 31.86 1.25 4.75
N ALA A 363 33.06 1.84 4.84
CA ALA A 363 33.20 3.23 5.27
C ALA A 363 32.50 4.20 4.29
N CYS A 364 32.58 3.93 2.98
CA CYS A 364 31.89 4.69 1.94
C CYS A 364 30.37 4.52 1.97
N GLU A 365 29.85 3.31 2.18
CA GLU A 365 28.40 3.05 2.27
C GLU A 365 27.76 3.66 3.53
N ASN A 366 28.52 3.85 4.61
CA ASN A 366 28.03 4.39 5.88
C ASN A 366 28.41 5.87 6.12
N GLY A 367 29.20 6.46 5.23
CA GLY A 367 29.48 7.91 5.22
C GLY A 367 30.56 8.38 6.19
N HIS A 368 31.49 7.49 6.57
CA HIS A 368 32.56 7.80 7.52
C HIS A 368 33.77 8.40 6.81
N LEU A 369 33.68 9.67 6.42
CA LEU A 369 34.69 10.37 5.60
C LEU A 369 36.10 10.36 6.22
N ASP A 370 36.19 10.44 7.54
CA ASP A 370 37.45 10.39 8.30
C ASP A 370 38.15 9.03 8.19
N ILE A 371 37.38 7.94 8.22
CA ILE A 371 37.88 6.58 7.99
C ILE A 371 38.26 6.39 6.53
N VAL A 372 37.42 6.85 5.58
CA VAL A 372 37.73 6.80 4.14
C VAL A 372 39.07 7.50 3.85
N LYS A 373 39.25 8.71 4.40
CA LYS A 373 40.52 9.45 4.26
C LYS A 373 41.70 8.67 4.80
N TYR A 374 41.56 8.15 6.02
CA TYR A 374 42.64 7.39 6.66
C TYR A 374 43.01 6.13 5.88
N LEU A 375 42.03 5.34 5.43
CA LEU A 375 42.28 4.11 4.65
C LEU A 375 42.95 4.42 3.31
N VAL A 376 42.49 5.44 2.58
CA VAL A 376 43.10 5.87 1.31
C VAL A 376 44.53 6.39 1.53
N GLU A 377 44.78 7.16 2.59
CA GLU A 377 46.13 7.63 2.96
C GLU A 377 47.07 6.47 3.35
N ARG A 378 46.53 5.36 3.84
CA ARG A 378 47.27 4.13 4.18
C ARG A 378 47.35 3.13 3.01
N GLY A 379 46.87 3.51 1.83
CA GLY A 379 47.08 2.77 0.59
C GLY A 379 45.89 1.96 0.07
N ALA A 380 44.69 2.12 0.62
CA ALA A 380 43.48 1.47 0.07
C ALA A 380 43.26 1.87 -1.40
N ASP A 381 42.98 0.88 -2.25
CA ASP A 381 42.73 1.09 -3.69
C ASP A 381 41.29 1.54 -3.95
N ILE A 382 41.13 2.81 -4.32
CA ILE A 382 39.83 3.40 -4.66
C ILE A 382 39.22 2.81 -5.94
N HIS A 383 40.03 2.20 -6.82
CA HIS A 383 39.60 1.64 -8.11
C HIS A 383 39.18 0.17 -8.01
N SER A 384 39.30 -0.43 -6.82
CA SER A 384 38.84 -1.79 -6.54
C SER A 384 37.38 -2.00 -6.99
N ASP A 385 37.13 -3.13 -7.66
CA ASP A 385 35.84 -3.48 -8.27
C ASP A 385 35.28 -2.40 -9.23
N GLN A 386 36.16 -1.76 -10.00
CA GLN A 386 35.79 -0.70 -10.96
C GLN A 386 35.11 0.47 -10.24
N ASP A 387 35.82 1.05 -9.26
CA ASP A 387 35.37 2.22 -8.48
C ASP A 387 34.04 1.98 -7.72
N TRP A 388 33.79 0.75 -7.26
CA TRP A 388 32.55 0.39 -6.56
C TRP A 388 32.30 1.22 -5.30
N ALA A 389 33.37 1.66 -4.62
CA ALA A 389 33.30 2.54 -3.46
C ALA A 389 32.59 3.87 -3.78
N LEU A 390 32.81 4.42 -4.99
CA LEU A 390 32.11 5.61 -5.48
C LEU A 390 30.61 5.33 -5.66
N GLY A 391 30.26 4.15 -6.19
CA GLY A 391 28.87 3.70 -6.31
C GLY A 391 28.16 3.54 -4.96
N MET A 392 28.82 3.00 -3.94
CA MET A 392 28.26 2.84 -2.59
C MET A 392 28.01 4.19 -1.91
N ALA A 393 28.97 5.11 -1.96
CA ALA A 393 28.79 6.46 -1.44
C ALA A 393 27.65 7.21 -2.18
N SER A 394 27.56 7.03 -3.50
CA SER A 394 26.52 7.60 -4.35
C SER A 394 25.13 7.04 -4.05
N LYS A 395 25.01 5.74 -3.76
CA LYS A 395 23.77 5.08 -3.31
C LYS A 395 23.32 5.63 -1.95
N SER A 396 24.22 5.69 -0.99
CA SER A 396 23.90 6.08 0.40
C SER A 396 23.72 7.59 0.60
N GLY A 397 24.14 8.41 -0.37
CA GLY A 397 23.87 9.85 -0.38
C GLY A 397 24.93 10.70 0.33
N TYR A 398 26.16 10.21 0.48
CA TYR A 398 27.25 10.92 1.14
C TYR A 398 28.08 11.73 0.14
N LEU A 399 27.61 12.94 -0.18
CA LEU A 399 28.23 13.83 -1.18
C LEU A 399 29.68 14.20 -0.84
N ASP A 400 30.01 14.34 0.43
CA ASP A 400 31.36 14.64 0.92
C ASP A 400 32.35 13.50 0.67
N VAL A 401 31.91 12.25 0.87
CA VAL A 401 32.67 11.06 0.50
C VAL A 401 32.82 10.94 -1.02
N VAL A 402 31.74 11.16 -1.78
CA VAL A 402 31.79 11.18 -3.26
C VAL A 402 32.80 12.20 -3.78
N LYS A 403 32.74 13.44 -3.26
CA LYS A 403 33.69 14.51 -3.63
C LYS A 403 35.12 14.09 -3.36
N TYR A 404 35.40 13.55 -2.17
CA TYR A 404 36.74 13.11 -1.82
C TYR A 404 37.25 12.00 -2.74
N LEU A 405 36.43 11.01 -3.07
CA LEU A 405 36.81 9.92 -3.98
C LEU A 405 37.12 10.44 -5.39
N VAL A 406 36.28 11.32 -5.94
CA VAL A 406 36.50 11.95 -7.25
C VAL A 406 37.76 12.83 -7.23
N GLU A 407 38.00 13.60 -6.16
CA GLU A 407 39.23 14.38 -5.97
C GLU A 407 40.49 13.48 -5.91
N LYS A 408 40.37 12.26 -5.39
CA LYS A 408 41.44 11.25 -5.37
C LYS A 408 41.59 10.46 -6.67
N GLY A 409 40.77 10.75 -7.68
CA GLY A 409 40.89 10.22 -9.03
C GLY A 409 39.92 9.10 -9.36
N ALA A 410 38.91 8.82 -8.52
CA ALA A 410 37.91 7.79 -8.82
C ALA A 410 37.24 8.05 -10.18
N ASN A 411 37.11 7.00 -10.99
CA ASN A 411 36.55 7.11 -12.33
C ASN A 411 35.01 7.24 -12.28
N VAL A 412 34.53 8.45 -12.52
CA VAL A 412 33.09 8.78 -12.53
C VAL A 412 32.29 7.94 -13.55
N GLN A 413 32.92 7.52 -14.64
CA GLN A 413 32.28 6.74 -15.71
C GLN A 413 32.47 5.23 -15.54
N ALA A 414 33.07 4.76 -14.45
CA ALA A 414 33.29 3.34 -14.22
C ALA A 414 31.98 2.54 -14.29
N ARG A 415 32.07 1.34 -14.88
CA ARG A 415 30.95 0.40 -15.06
C ARG A 415 29.70 1.08 -15.63
N GLU A 416 29.84 1.66 -16.82
CA GLU A 416 28.73 2.29 -17.55
C GLU A 416 28.03 3.40 -16.73
N ASN A 417 28.81 4.24 -16.04
CA ASN A 417 28.32 5.30 -15.15
C ASN A 417 27.47 4.79 -13.97
N LEU A 418 27.83 3.64 -13.38
CA LEU A 418 27.15 3.05 -12.21
C LEU A 418 26.84 4.09 -11.12
N ALA A 419 27.80 4.95 -10.80
CA ALA A 419 27.66 5.97 -9.76
C ALA A 419 26.53 6.97 -10.06
N LEU A 420 26.39 7.39 -11.32
CA LEU A 420 25.29 8.25 -11.77
C LEU A 420 23.96 7.49 -11.66
N GLY A 421 23.92 6.25 -12.14
CA GLY A 421 22.69 5.46 -12.14
C GLY A 421 22.15 5.10 -10.77
N VAL A 422 23.02 4.71 -9.84
CA VAL A 422 22.62 4.49 -8.45
C VAL A 422 22.24 5.81 -7.77
N ALA A 423 22.93 6.92 -8.03
CA ALA A 423 22.52 8.23 -7.50
C ALA A 423 21.12 8.64 -8.00
N CYS A 424 20.82 8.38 -9.27
CA CYS A 424 19.49 8.60 -9.86
C CYS A 424 18.43 7.69 -9.21
N ARG A 425 18.72 6.39 -9.06
CA ARG A 425 17.81 5.39 -8.43
C ARG A 425 17.50 5.70 -6.96
N TYR A 426 18.48 6.19 -6.21
CA TYR A 426 18.37 6.47 -4.78
C TYR A 426 18.14 7.95 -4.44
N GLU A 427 17.66 8.74 -5.40
CA GLU A 427 17.17 10.11 -5.19
C GLU A 427 18.25 11.14 -4.75
N ARG A 428 19.50 10.95 -5.17
CA ARG A 428 20.63 11.80 -4.72
C ARG A 428 20.90 12.94 -5.70
N LEU A 429 20.00 13.91 -5.78
CA LEU A 429 20.10 15.06 -6.71
C LEU A 429 21.45 15.78 -6.64
N ASP A 430 21.95 16.02 -5.42
CA ASP A 430 23.19 16.77 -5.18
C ASP A 430 24.41 16.02 -5.75
N ILE A 431 24.37 14.69 -5.67
CA ILE A 431 25.39 13.79 -6.22
C ILE A 431 25.24 13.69 -7.73
N VAL A 432 24.02 13.55 -8.26
CA VAL A 432 23.75 13.56 -9.71
C VAL A 432 24.33 14.82 -10.36
N LYS A 433 24.04 16.00 -9.79
CA LYS A 433 24.59 17.28 -10.27
C LYS A 433 26.11 17.26 -10.29
N TYR A 434 26.72 16.85 -9.19
CA TYR A 434 28.17 16.81 -9.05
C TYR A 434 28.83 15.82 -10.02
N LEU A 435 28.28 14.62 -10.20
CA LEU A 435 28.83 13.61 -11.12
C LEU A 435 28.76 14.10 -12.57
N ILE A 436 27.66 14.71 -12.99
CA ILE A 436 27.52 15.31 -14.33
C ILE A 436 28.54 16.45 -14.53
N GLU A 437 28.70 17.32 -13.53
CA GLU A 437 29.70 18.40 -13.56
C GLU A 437 31.15 17.87 -13.65
N ASN A 438 31.40 16.64 -13.18
CA ASN A 438 32.71 15.98 -13.24
C ASN A 438 32.80 14.93 -14.37
N GLY A 439 31.94 15.05 -15.39
CA GLY A 439 32.09 14.32 -16.64
C GLY A 439 31.38 12.97 -16.70
N ALA A 440 30.38 12.70 -15.85
CA ALA A 440 29.50 11.54 -16.05
C ALA A 440 28.75 11.65 -17.40
N ASP A 441 28.70 10.56 -18.15
CA ASP A 441 27.95 10.48 -19.40
C ASP A 441 26.48 10.12 -19.11
N ILE A 442 25.59 11.06 -19.42
CA ILE A 442 24.14 10.96 -19.22
C ILE A 442 23.51 9.92 -20.17
N ASN A 443 24.16 9.61 -21.31
CA ASN A 443 23.62 8.71 -22.33
C ASN A 443 24.13 7.27 -22.24
N ALA A 444 25.13 7.01 -21.39
CA ALA A 444 25.77 5.70 -21.28
C ALA A 444 24.95 4.67 -20.46
N GLU A 445 23.89 5.10 -19.77
CA GLU A 445 23.18 4.25 -18.80
C GLU A 445 22.00 3.49 -19.43
N GLU A 446 22.00 2.14 -19.39
CA GLU A 446 20.86 1.31 -19.82
C GLU A 446 19.69 1.29 -18.80
N ASP A 447 19.94 1.72 -17.56
CA ASP A 447 19.05 1.61 -16.39
C ASP A 447 17.96 2.69 -16.30
N TRP A 448 17.91 3.65 -17.24
CA TRP A 448 16.82 4.64 -17.33
C TRP A 448 15.43 3.97 -17.36
N LYS A 449 15.33 2.77 -17.96
CA LYS A 449 14.11 1.95 -17.98
C LYS A 449 13.58 1.64 -16.58
N GLN A 450 14.47 1.37 -15.61
CA GLN A 450 14.11 1.07 -14.22
C GLN A 450 13.71 2.35 -13.49
N LEU A 451 14.43 3.46 -13.71
CA LEU A 451 14.12 4.79 -13.16
C LEU A 451 12.71 5.28 -13.55
N PHE A 452 12.33 5.08 -14.82
CA PHE A 452 11.03 5.50 -15.33
C PHE A 452 9.88 4.53 -14.96
N LYS A 453 10.19 3.25 -14.71
CA LYS A 453 9.24 2.19 -14.29
C LYS A 453 8.87 2.27 -12.80
N GLU A 454 9.84 2.59 -11.95
CA GLU A 454 9.63 2.79 -10.51
C GLU A 454 9.08 4.19 -10.23
N LYS A 455 7.78 4.41 -10.47
CA LYS A 455 6.99 5.58 -10.01
C LYS A 455 7.82 6.87 -9.76
N ILE A 456 8.57 7.39 -10.75
CA ILE A 456 9.31 8.68 -10.75
C ILE A 456 8.76 9.66 -9.70
N ARG A 457 9.29 9.59 -8.48
CA ARG A 457 9.01 10.54 -7.41
C ARG A 457 10.00 11.71 -7.51
N HIS A 458 10.98 11.64 -8.43
CA HIS A 458 12.15 12.51 -8.49
C HIS A 458 12.14 13.37 -9.75
N LEU A 459 11.09 14.19 -9.88
CA LEU A 459 10.96 15.13 -10.99
C LEU A 459 12.20 16.03 -11.12
N ASP A 460 12.82 16.40 -9.99
CA ASP A 460 14.00 17.28 -9.95
C ASP A 460 15.24 16.67 -10.62
N ILE A 461 15.43 15.35 -10.49
CA ILE A 461 16.54 14.62 -11.15
C ILE A 461 16.27 14.54 -12.65
N VAL A 462 15.04 14.17 -13.04
CA VAL A 462 14.67 14.10 -14.45
C VAL A 462 14.74 15.48 -15.12
N ASN A 463 14.30 16.55 -14.44
CA ASN A 463 14.45 17.93 -14.92
C ASN A 463 15.91 18.25 -15.19
N HIS A 464 16.79 17.96 -14.23
CA HIS A 464 18.21 18.26 -14.37
C HIS A 464 18.89 17.47 -15.50
N LEU A 465 18.51 16.21 -15.70
CA LEU A 465 19.03 15.38 -16.78
C LEU A 465 18.57 15.87 -18.15
N VAL A 466 17.28 16.24 -18.28
CA VAL A 466 16.74 16.81 -19.53
C VAL A 466 17.37 18.17 -19.83
N GLU A 467 17.55 19.05 -18.83
CA GLU A 467 18.27 20.33 -18.98
C GLU A 467 19.71 20.15 -19.52
N ARG A 468 20.33 19.00 -19.25
CA ARG A 468 21.70 18.68 -19.65
C ARG A 468 21.77 17.79 -20.90
N GLY A 469 20.66 17.60 -21.60
CA GLY A 469 20.62 16.96 -22.90
C GLY A 469 20.34 15.46 -22.89
N LEU A 470 19.67 14.93 -21.85
CA LEU A 470 19.12 13.57 -21.90
C LEU A 470 18.03 13.50 -22.98
N ASP A 471 18.39 12.98 -24.16
CA ASP A 471 17.52 12.81 -25.30
C ASP A 471 17.08 11.33 -25.41
N TYR A 472 16.17 10.89 -24.54
CA TYR A 472 15.80 9.47 -24.48
C TYR A 472 14.69 9.12 -25.49
N PHE A 473 15.10 8.74 -26.70
CA PHE A 473 14.26 8.07 -27.70
C PHE A 473 14.56 6.56 -27.72
N SER A 474 14.00 5.79 -26.78
CA SER A 474 14.03 4.33 -26.88
C SER A 474 12.63 3.73 -26.72
N LYS A 475 12.22 2.94 -27.72
CA LYS A 475 10.96 2.20 -27.73
C LYS A 475 10.93 1.22 -26.54
N PRO A 476 9.79 1.09 -25.81
CA PRO A 476 8.45 1.54 -26.18
C PRO A 476 7.90 2.73 -25.36
N TYR A 477 8.70 3.41 -24.53
CA TYR A 477 8.21 4.46 -23.63
C TYR A 477 8.97 5.77 -23.84
N SER A 478 8.37 6.74 -24.54
CA SER A 478 8.90 8.10 -24.59
C SER A 478 8.76 8.75 -23.20
N VAL A 479 9.72 9.58 -22.80
CA VAL A 479 9.65 10.36 -21.54
C VAL A 479 8.37 11.19 -21.51
N LEU A 480 8.01 11.80 -22.65
CA LEU A 480 6.75 12.52 -22.82
C LEU A 480 5.54 11.63 -22.49
N GLY A 481 5.54 10.37 -22.94
CA GLY A 481 4.47 9.42 -22.64
C GLY A 481 4.33 9.10 -21.16
N VAL A 482 5.44 8.83 -20.47
CA VAL A 482 5.44 8.52 -19.03
C VAL A 482 4.99 9.71 -18.18
N VAL A 483 5.42 10.92 -18.56
CA VAL A 483 5.01 12.15 -17.85
C VAL A 483 3.53 12.44 -18.11
N SER A 484 3.07 12.24 -19.34
CA SER A 484 1.68 12.44 -19.74
C SER A 484 0.73 11.47 -19.04
N SER A 485 1.14 10.21 -18.86
CA SER A 485 0.37 9.20 -18.12
C SER A 485 0.16 9.51 -16.63
N ARG A 486 0.86 10.52 -16.09
CA ARG A 486 0.78 10.93 -14.68
C ARG A 486 0.10 12.28 -14.49
N GLY A 487 -0.22 12.96 -15.59
CA GLY A 487 -0.97 14.22 -15.54
C GLY A 487 -0.13 15.44 -15.16
N ASN A 488 1.21 15.36 -15.24
CA ASN A 488 2.07 16.50 -14.93
C ASN A 488 2.14 17.48 -16.10
N LEU A 489 1.10 18.29 -16.25
CA LEU A 489 0.96 19.25 -17.35
C LEU A 489 2.14 20.21 -17.50
N GLU A 490 2.66 20.74 -16.40
CA GLU A 490 3.77 21.70 -16.46
C GLU A 490 5.04 21.06 -17.03
N PHE A 491 5.29 19.80 -16.71
CA PHE A 491 6.44 19.09 -17.25
C PHE A 491 6.21 18.63 -18.71
N VAL A 492 4.98 18.25 -19.08
CA VAL A 492 4.61 18.03 -20.49
C VAL A 492 4.87 19.29 -21.32
N LYS A 493 4.42 20.46 -20.85
CA LYS A 493 4.66 21.75 -21.51
C LYS A 493 6.14 22.05 -21.68
N TYR A 494 6.93 21.78 -20.64
CA TYR A 494 8.38 21.97 -20.70
C TYR A 494 9.01 21.06 -21.76
N LEU A 495 8.72 19.76 -21.73
CA LEU A 495 9.27 18.79 -22.69
C LEU A 495 8.93 19.14 -24.14
N VAL A 496 7.67 19.49 -24.42
CA VAL A 496 7.24 19.91 -25.76
C VAL A 496 7.96 21.19 -26.19
N LYS A 497 8.09 22.19 -25.31
CA LYS A 497 8.86 23.42 -25.61
C LYS A 497 10.35 23.17 -25.84
N SER A 498 10.90 22.16 -25.17
CA SER A 498 12.29 21.71 -25.33
C SER A 498 12.49 20.81 -26.56
N GLY A 499 11.47 20.60 -27.39
CA GLY A 499 11.57 19.87 -28.64
C GLY A 499 11.23 18.38 -28.58
N ALA A 500 10.60 17.90 -27.50
CA ALA A 500 10.15 16.52 -27.43
C ALA A 500 9.12 16.21 -28.54
N ASP A 501 9.35 15.11 -29.26
CA ASP A 501 8.45 14.66 -30.33
C ASP A 501 7.11 14.17 -29.76
N ILE A 502 6.04 14.90 -30.08
CA ILE A 502 4.66 14.59 -29.69
C ILE A 502 4.17 13.31 -30.39
N HIS A 503 4.63 13.07 -31.61
CA HIS A 503 4.20 11.95 -32.45
C HIS A 503 4.98 10.65 -32.15
N ALA A 504 5.89 10.70 -31.18
CA ALA A 504 6.68 9.55 -30.78
C ALA A 504 5.78 8.34 -30.46
N ASN A 505 6.08 7.20 -31.09
CA ASN A 505 5.33 5.95 -30.96
C ASN A 505 3.83 6.08 -31.27
N ASN A 506 3.47 6.84 -32.30
CA ASN A 506 2.08 7.05 -32.72
C ASN A 506 1.27 7.72 -31.61
N ASP A 507 1.77 8.90 -31.20
CA ASP A 507 1.14 9.80 -30.21
C ASP A 507 0.83 9.12 -28.88
N ILE A 508 1.72 8.22 -28.42
CA ILE A 508 1.52 7.43 -27.20
C ILE A 508 1.27 8.31 -25.95
N ALA A 509 1.78 9.53 -25.96
CA ALA A 509 1.59 10.49 -24.88
C ALA A 509 0.12 10.90 -24.69
N SER A 510 -0.59 11.20 -25.79
CA SER A 510 -2.02 11.57 -25.74
C SER A 510 -2.87 10.36 -25.34
N ILE A 511 -2.50 9.16 -25.82
CA ILE A 511 -3.16 7.90 -25.48
C ILE A 511 -3.02 7.59 -23.99
N LEU A 512 -1.81 7.66 -23.43
CA LEU A 512 -1.56 7.36 -22.02
C LEU A 512 -2.16 8.41 -21.07
N ALA A 513 -2.20 9.69 -21.48
CA ALA A 513 -2.93 10.72 -20.74
C ALA A 513 -4.44 10.45 -20.73
N SER A 514 -5.01 10.04 -21.88
CA SER A 514 -6.42 9.69 -22.01
C SER A 514 -6.80 8.46 -21.19
N LEU A 515 -5.93 7.44 -21.17
CA LEU A 515 -6.09 6.23 -20.35
C LEU A 515 -6.28 6.54 -18.86
N ASN A 516 -5.59 7.56 -18.35
CA ASN A 516 -5.63 7.97 -16.94
C ASN A 516 -6.53 9.19 -16.68
N GLY A 517 -7.24 9.69 -17.69
CA GLY A 517 -8.21 10.79 -17.56
C GLY A 517 -7.58 12.16 -17.31
N HIS A 518 -6.33 12.36 -17.73
CA HIS A 518 -5.62 13.63 -17.56
C HIS A 518 -6.00 14.64 -18.65
N LEU A 519 -7.26 15.10 -18.62
CA LEU A 519 -7.86 15.98 -19.62
C LEU A 519 -6.97 17.16 -20.02
N GLU A 520 -6.41 17.87 -19.05
CA GLU A 520 -5.61 19.08 -19.35
C GLU A 520 -4.30 18.76 -20.09
N VAL A 521 -3.73 17.56 -19.88
CA VAL A 521 -2.60 17.07 -20.67
C VAL A 521 -3.05 16.69 -22.08
N VAL A 522 -4.18 16.00 -22.21
CA VAL A 522 -4.75 15.62 -23.51
C VAL A 522 -5.01 16.87 -24.36
N LYS A 523 -5.67 17.88 -23.78
CA LYS A 523 -5.92 19.18 -24.43
C LYS A 523 -4.63 19.79 -24.95
N TYR A 524 -3.64 19.92 -24.07
CA TYR A 524 -2.37 20.54 -24.44
C TYR A 524 -1.67 19.78 -25.57
N LEU A 525 -1.62 18.45 -25.52
CA LEU A 525 -0.98 17.65 -26.57
C LEU A 525 -1.71 17.78 -27.91
N VAL A 526 -3.04 17.71 -27.91
CA VAL A 526 -3.88 17.88 -29.12
C VAL A 526 -3.74 19.29 -29.71
N GLU A 527 -3.75 20.33 -28.87
CA GLU A 527 -3.51 21.72 -29.28
C GLU A 527 -2.11 21.94 -29.87
N ASN A 528 -1.14 21.09 -29.52
CA ASN A 528 0.22 21.11 -30.08
C ASN A 528 0.41 20.08 -31.20
N GLY A 529 -0.68 19.54 -31.75
CA GLY A 529 -0.68 18.76 -32.98
C GLY A 529 -0.77 17.25 -32.80
N ALA A 530 -0.95 16.72 -31.58
CA ALA A 530 -1.10 15.27 -31.40
C ALA A 530 -2.28 14.72 -32.23
N ASP A 531 -2.05 13.61 -32.93
CA ASP A 531 -3.08 12.99 -33.77
C ASP A 531 -4.15 12.32 -32.90
N ILE A 532 -5.39 12.79 -33.02
CA ILE A 532 -6.56 12.25 -32.31
C ILE A 532 -6.88 10.82 -32.79
N HIS A 533 -6.58 10.51 -34.06
CA HIS A 533 -6.86 9.22 -34.68
C HIS A 533 -5.74 8.20 -34.49
N ALA A 534 -4.71 8.54 -33.71
CA ALA A 534 -3.57 7.68 -33.46
C ALA A 534 -4.01 6.28 -32.95
N ASN A 535 -3.44 5.26 -33.59
CA ASN A 535 -3.78 3.85 -33.41
C ASN A 535 -5.28 3.53 -33.56
N ASP A 536 -6.01 4.15 -34.49
CA ASP A 536 -7.47 3.95 -34.65
C ASP A 536 -8.22 4.39 -33.37
N ASP A 537 -8.03 5.67 -33.02
CA ASP A 537 -8.68 6.37 -31.91
C ASP A 537 -8.50 5.69 -30.54
N TYR A 538 -7.28 5.18 -30.25
CA TYR A 538 -6.97 4.52 -28.97
C TYR A 538 -7.26 5.42 -27.77
N ALA A 539 -7.00 6.72 -27.89
CA ALA A 539 -7.27 7.70 -26.84
C ALA A 539 -8.75 7.67 -26.39
N LEU A 540 -9.68 7.70 -27.35
CA LEU A 540 -11.12 7.63 -27.10
C LEU A 540 -11.51 6.30 -26.44
N ARG A 541 -10.97 5.19 -26.96
CA ARG A 541 -11.29 3.84 -26.48
C ARG A 541 -10.85 3.62 -25.03
N TRP A 542 -9.63 4.02 -24.68
CA TRP A 542 -9.11 3.88 -23.32
C TRP A 542 -9.76 4.83 -22.32
N ALA A 543 -10.04 6.08 -22.73
CA ALA A 543 -10.80 7.01 -21.90
C ALA A 543 -12.23 6.48 -21.62
N SER A 544 -12.85 5.87 -22.63
CA SER A 544 -14.21 5.30 -22.53
C SER A 544 -14.26 4.09 -21.60
N GLU A 545 -13.29 3.18 -21.71
CA GLU A 545 -13.14 2.01 -20.84
C GLU A 545 -13.00 2.41 -19.35
N ASN A 546 -12.17 3.42 -19.08
CA ASN A 546 -11.88 3.87 -17.73
C ASN A 546 -12.92 4.87 -17.17
N GLY A 547 -13.88 5.29 -17.99
CA GLY A 547 -15.00 6.14 -17.55
C GLY A 547 -14.64 7.62 -17.44
N HIS A 548 -13.63 8.09 -18.17
CA HIS A 548 -13.18 9.48 -18.13
C HIS A 548 -14.03 10.38 -19.03
N LEU A 549 -15.28 10.62 -18.62
CA LEU A 549 -16.30 11.33 -19.42
C LEU A 549 -15.81 12.64 -20.03
N GLU A 550 -15.18 13.51 -19.25
CA GLU A 550 -14.74 14.81 -19.75
C GLU A 550 -13.61 14.69 -20.78
N THR A 551 -12.78 13.65 -20.70
CA THR A 551 -11.79 13.33 -21.74
C THR A 551 -12.46 12.77 -22.99
N VAL A 552 -13.45 11.89 -22.83
CA VAL A 552 -14.26 11.37 -23.94
C VAL A 552 -14.95 12.51 -24.70
N LYS A 553 -15.61 13.43 -23.98
CA LYS A 553 -16.27 14.61 -24.57
C LYS A 553 -15.31 15.43 -25.41
N TYR A 554 -14.17 15.80 -24.81
CA TYR A 554 -13.17 16.60 -25.51
C TYR A 554 -12.65 15.90 -26.78
N LEU A 555 -12.36 14.59 -26.71
CA LEU A 555 -11.88 13.84 -27.88
C LEU A 555 -12.93 13.79 -29.00
N VAL A 556 -14.19 13.49 -28.68
CA VAL A 556 -15.29 13.44 -29.66
C VAL A 556 -15.58 14.82 -30.26
N GLU A 557 -15.60 15.88 -29.43
CA GLU A 557 -15.77 17.27 -29.88
C GLU A 557 -14.64 17.74 -30.82
N ASN A 558 -13.45 17.15 -30.69
CA ASN A 558 -12.31 17.41 -31.58
C ASN A 558 -12.18 16.39 -32.73
N GLY A 559 -13.22 15.58 -32.96
CA GLY A 559 -13.34 14.75 -34.16
C GLY A 559 -12.97 13.28 -34.01
N ALA A 560 -12.73 12.78 -32.79
CA ALA A 560 -12.47 11.35 -32.59
C ALA A 560 -13.61 10.47 -33.14
N ASN A 561 -13.25 9.40 -33.82
CA ASN A 561 -14.21 8.51 -34.47
C ASN A 561 -14.86 7.55 -33.46
N VAL A 562 -16.11 7.82 -33.11
CA VAL A 562 -16.91 6.95 -32.21
C VAL A 562 -17.11 5.53 -32.73
N HIS A 563 -16.96 5.31 -34.04
CA HIS A 563 -17.11 4.00 -34.69
C HIS A 563 -15.80 3.21 -34.81
N ALA A 564 -14.67 3.76 -34.37
CA ALA A 564 -13.36 3.11 -34.44
C ALA A 564 -13.38 1.68 -33.85
N GLN A 565 -12.68 0.77 -34.52
CA GLN A 565 -12.69 -0.67 -34.25
C GLN A 565 -14.10 -1.26 -33.97
N ASN A 566 -15.08 -0.91 -34.80
CA ASN A 566 -16.48 -1.35 -34.68
C ASN A 566 -17.13 -0.94 -33.34
N ASN A 567 -17.13 0.37 -33.08
CA ASN A 567 -17.71 0.99 -31.87
C ASN A 567 -17.10 0.47 -30.56
N TYR A 568 -15.80 0.16 -30.57
CA TYR A 568 -15.12 -0.44 -29.42
C TYR A 568 -15.18 0.44 -28.16
N ALA A 569 -15.23 1.76 -28.32
CA ALA A 569 -15.43 2.71 -27.22
C ALA A 569 -16.74 2.43 -26.46
N LEU A 570 -17.86 2.29 -27.18
CA LEU A 570 -19.17 1.93 -26.60
C LEU A 570 -19.10 0.55 -25.93
N ILE A 571 -18.54 -0.44 -26.63
CA ILE A 571 -18.41 -1.81 -26.14
C ILE A 571 -17.68 -1.87 -24.79
N ARG A 572 -16.50 -1.22 -24.67
CA ARG A 572 -15.72 -1.24 -23.42
C ARG A 572 -16.34 -0.38 -22.33
N ALA A 573 -16.96 0.75 -22.66
CA ALA A 573 -17.70 1.55 -21.69
C ALA A 573 -18.86 0.74 -21.08
N SER A 574 -19.63 0.03 -21.92
CA SER A 574 -20.72 -0.84 -21.48
C SER A 574 -20.23 -2.03 -20.68
N GLN A 575 -19.14 -2.68 -21.12
CA GLN A 575 -18.52 -3.80 -20.40
C GLN A 575 -18.00 -3.41 -19.01
N ASN A 576 -17.64 -2.14 -18.77
CA ASN A 576 -17.13 -1.65 -17.47
C ASN A 576 -18.15 -0.81 -16.69
N GLY A 577 -19.41 -0.76 -17.13
CA GLY A 577 -20.48 -0.08 -16.41
C GLY A 577 -20.40 1.44 -16.41
N ARG A 578 -19.76 2.05 -17.42
CA ARG A 578 -19.53 3.50 -17.51
C ARG A 578 -20.75 4.21 -18.09
N ILE A 579 -21.88 4.23 -17.36
CA ILE A 579 -23.18 4.69 -17.87
C ILE A 579 -23.14 6.09 -18.52
N GLU A 580 -22.50 7.08 -17.89
CA GLU A 580 -22.47 8.44 -18.45
C GLU A 580 -21.65 8.53 -19.75
N VAL A 581 -20.60 7.70 -19.89
CA VAL A 581 -19.85 7.56 -21.15
C VAL A 581 -20.70 6.86 -22.20
N VAL A 582 -21.41 5.79 -21.83
CA VAL A 582 -22.31 5.07 -22.74
C VAL A 582 -23.37 6.00 -23.31
N LYS A 583 -24.04 6.78 -22.45
CA LYS A 583 -25.03 7.78 -22.87
C LYS A 583 -24.45 8.76 -23.87
N TYR A 584 -23.33 9.37 -23.52
CA TYR A 584 -22.69 10.35 -24.38
C TYR A 584 -22.26 9.78 -25.74
N LEU A 585 -21.70 8.56 -25.77
CA LEU A 585 -21.30 7.92 -27.02
C LEU A 585 -22.50 7.60 -27.91
N VAL A 586 -23.59 7.10 -27.35
CA VAL A 586 -24.85 6.82 -28.09
C VAL A 586 -25.47 8.11 -28.60
N GLU A 587 -25.52 9.17 -27.79
CA GLU A 587 -25.99 10.51 -28.20
C GLU A 587 -25.15 11.10 -29.34
N ASN A 588 -23.87 10.73 -29.44
CA ASN A 588 -22.96 11.12 -30.53
C ASN A 588 -22.86 10.07 -31.64
N GLY A 589 -23.84 9.17 -31.74
CA GLY A 589 -24.05 8.31 -32.89
C GLY A 589 -23.36 6.94 -32.83
N ALA A 590 -22.77 6.52 -31.71
CA ALA A 590 -22.24 5.16 -31.59
C ALA A 590 -23.32 4.10 -31.86
N ASP A 591 -22.99 3.11 -32.70
CA ASP A 591 -23.93 2.05 -33.11
C ASP A 591 -24.12 1.00 -32.00
N ILE A 592 -25.32 0.97 -31.44
CA ILE A 592 -25.73 0.02 -30.40
C ILE A 592 -25.74 -1.43 -30.92
N HIS A 593 -25.99 -1.62 -32.22
CA HIS A 593 -26.12 -2.95 -32.84
C HIS A 593 -24.77 -3.55 -33.28
N ALA A 594 -23.68 -2.81 -33.08
CA ALA A 594 -22.33 -3.26 -33.42
C ALA A 594 -22.03 -4.65 -32.84
N ASN A 595 -21.49 -5.55 -33.68
CA ASN A 595 -21.18 -6.94 -33.33
C ASN A 595 -22.37 -7.71 -32.70
N ASN A 596 -23.59 -7.53 -33.21
CA ASN A 596 -24.80 -8.18 -32.72
C ASN A 596 -25.04 -7.84 -31.24
N ASP A 597 -25.18 -6.54 -31.00
CA ASP A 597 -25.52 -5.92 -29.72
C ASP A 597 -24.57 -6.37 -28.58
N ILE A 598 -23.27 -6.47 -28.89
CA ILE A 598 -22.28 -6.96 -27.92
C ILE A 598 -22.18 -6.05 -26.69
N ALA A 599 -22.43 -4.75 -26.85
CA ALA A 599 -22.43 -3.77 -25.75
C ALA A 599 -23.46 -4.12 -24.68
N SER A 600 -24.71 -4.41 -25.07
CA SER A 600 -25.78 -4.79 -24.14
C SER A 600 -25.49 -6.16 -23.53
N ARG A 601 -25.03 -7.13 -24.33
CA ARG A 601 -24.66 -8.47 -23.87
C ARG A 601 -23.55 -8.46 -22.82
N LEU A 602 -22.48 -7.69 -23.03
CA LEU A 602 -21.38 -7.56 -22.06
C LEU A 602 -21.79 -6.78 -20.81
N ALA A 603 -22.62 -5.75 -20.95
CA ALA A 603 -23.21 -5.05 -19.82
C ALA A 603 -24.11 -5.97 -18.99
N SER A 604 -24.90 -6.85 -19.63
CA SER A 604 -25.71 -7.86 -18.95
C SER A 604 -24.83 -8.88 -18.22
N LEU A 605 -23.80 -9.42 -18.89
CA LEU A 605 -22.84 -10.36 -18.28
C LEU A 605 -22.19 -9.77 -17.03
N ASN A 606 -21.72 -8.53 -17.12
CA ASN A 606 -21.16 -7.78 -16.00
C ASN A 606 -22.22 -7.05 -15.15
N GLY A 607 -23.50 -7.38 -15.38
CA GLY A 607 -24.72 -6.95 -14.71
C GLY A 607 -24.76 -5.49 -14.25
N TYR A 608 -24.41 -4.62 -15.18
CA TYR A 608 -24.61 -3.18 -15.07
C TYR A 608 -26.02 -2.85 -15.54
N LEU A 609 -27.00 -3.00 -14.63
CA LEU A 609 -28.42 -2.81 -14.94
C LEU A 609 -28.71 -1.48 -15.63
N ASP A 610 -28.16 -0.38 -15.13
CA ASP A 610 -28.42 0.96 -15.68
C ASP A 610 -27.94 1.09 -17.14
N VAL A 611 -26.84 0.42 -17.48
CA VAL A 611 -26.34 0.36 -18.87
C VAL A 611 -27.24 -0.52 -19.74
N VAL A 612 -27.67 -1.68 -19.23
CA VAL A 612 -28.59 -2.57 -19.95
C VAL A 612 -29.91 -1.85 -20.23
N LYS A 613 -30.47 -1.19 -19.22
CA LYS A 613 -31.70 -0.39 -19.34
C LYS A 613 -31.57 0.65 -20.42
N TYR A 614 -30.55 1.50 -20.33
CA TYR A 614 -30.33 2.55 -21.30
C TYR A 614 -30.16 2.02 -22.73
N LEU A 615 -29.38 0.95 -22.92
CA LEU A 615 -29.17 0.37 -24.25
C LEU A 615 -30.45 -0.25 -24.82
N VAL A 616 -31.22 -0.98 -24.02
CA VAL A 616 -32.51 -1.57 -24.45
C VAL A 616 -33.55 -0.48 -24.75
N GLU A 617 -33.64 0.56 -23.91
CA GLU A 617 -34.50 1.72 -24.15
C GLU A 617 -34.13 2.48 -25.43
N ASN A 618 -32.85 2.43 -25.85
CA ASN A 618 -32.37 3.00 -27.11
C ASN A 618 -32.32 1.98 -28.26
N GLY A 619 -33.01 0.84 -28.11
CA GLY A 619 -33.29 -0.09 -29.20
C GLY A 619 -32.40 -1.33 -29.27
N ALA A 620 -31.50 -1.59 -28.31
CA ALA A 620 -30.70 -2.81 -28.31
C ALA A 620 -31.57 -4.07 -28.38
N ASN A 621 -31.19 -5.00 -29.26
CA ASN A 621 -31.93 -6.23 -29.48
C ASN A 621 -31.70 -7.23 -28.34
N VAL A 622 -32.71 -7.42 -27.49
CA VAL A 622 -32.69 -8.40 -26.38
C VAL A 622 -32.48 -9.84 -26.84
N HIS A 623 -32.85 -10.16 -28.08
CA HIS A 623 -32.72 -11.50 -28.69
C HIS A 623 -31.36 -11.75 -29.37
N ALA A 624 -30.46 -10.77 -29.33
CA ALA A 624 -29.16 -10.86 -29.98
C ALA A 624 -28.40 -12.14 -29.57
N GLN A 625 -27.86 -12.82 -30.58
CA GLN A 625 -27.18 -14.11 -30.47
C GLN A 625 -28.01 -15.13 -29.65
N ASN A 626 -29.28 -15.33 -29.99
CA ASN A 626 -30.19 -16.27 -29.31
C ASN A 626 -30.30 -15.94 -27.81
N ASP A 627 -30.70 -14.72 -27.49
CA ASP A 627 -30.91 -14.22 -26.12
C ASP A 627 -29.67 -14.39 -25.23
N HIS A 628 -28.48 -14.16 -25.80
CA HIS A 628 -27.22 -14.28 -25.08
C HIS A 628 -27.19 -13.39 -23.85
N ALA A 629 -27.78 -12.19 -23.92
CA ALA A 629 -27.89 -11.28 -22.78
C ALA A 629 -28.57 -11.98 -21.59
N LEU A 630 -29.73 -12.61 -21.78
CA LEU A 630 -30.42 -13.35 -20.72
C LEU A 630 -29.63 -14.60 -20.28
N ARG A 631 -29.14 -15.40 -21.24
CA ARG A 631 -28.41 -16.64 -20.95
C ARG A 631 -27.13 -16.39 -20.13
N TRP A 632 -26.47 -15.25 -20.34
CA TRP A 632 -25.17 -14.93 -19.74
C TRP A 632 -25.19 -13.78 -18.74
N ALA A 633 -26.32 -13.07 -18.54
CA ALA A 633 -26.51 -12.03 -17.51
C ALA A 633 -26.16 -12.51 -16.08
N LYS A 634 -25.95 -13.81 -15.94
CA LYS A 634 -25.90 -14.56 -14.71
C LYS A 634 -24.57 -15.29 -14.45
N ALA A 635 -23.59 -15.21 -15.35
CA ALA A 635 -22.35 -15.99 -15.21
C ALA A 635 -21.35 -15.45 -14.15
N ILE A 636 -21.68 -14.42 -13.37
CA ILE A 636 -20.83 -13.94 -12.27
C ILE A 636 -21.60 -14.05 -10.94
N LEU A 637 -20.97 -14.75 -9.98
CA LEU A 637 -21.33 -14.89 -8.57
C LEU A 637 -22.10 -13.68 -8.00
N ASN A 638 -23.15 -13.99 -7.23
CA ASN A 638 -23.98 -13.07 -6.42
C ASN A 638 -25.08 -12.26 -7.15
N GLY A 639 -26.27 -12.88 -7.28
CA GLY A 639 -27.52 -12.15 -7.00
C GLY A 639 -27.97 -11.05 -7.96
N ARG A 640 -27.55 -11.04 -9.23
CA ARG A 640 -28.01 -10.04 -10.22
C ARG A 640 -29.34 -10.38 -10.87
N LEU A 641 -30.32 -10.65 -10.01
CA LEU A 641 -31.71 -10.89 -10.37
C LEU A 641 -32.31 -9.72 -11.14
N ASP A 642 -31.90 -8.49 -10.85
CA ASP A 642 -32.50 -7.29 -11.43
C ASP A 642 -32.30 -7.19 -12.95
N VAL A 643 -31.14 -7.63 -13.46
CA VAL A 643 -30.88 -7.68 -14.92
C VAL A 643 -31.72 -8.77 -15.58
N VAL A 644 -31.85 -9.93 -14.93
CA VAL A 644 -32.70 -11.01 -15.43
C VAL A 644 -34.16 -10.58 -15.49
N LYS A 645 -34.68 -10.01 -14.40
CA LYS A 645 -36.04 -9.46 -14.33
C LYS A 645 -36.27 -8.45 -15.44
N TYR A 646 -35.38 -7.47 -15.57
CA TYR A 646 -35.52 -6.44 -16.58
C TYR A 646 -35.49 -7.00 -18.02
N LEU A 647 -34.57 -7.93 -18.32
CA LEU A 647 -34.50 -8.54 -19.65
C LEU A 647 -35.76 -9.35 -19.98
N VAL A 648 -36.28 -10.12 -19.02
CA VAL A 648 -37.51 -10.91 -19.18
C VAL A 648 -38.74 -10.00 -19.31
N GLU A 649 -38.84 -8.93 -18.52
CA GLU A 649 -39.88 -7.89 -18.65
C GLU A 649 -39.85 -7.20 -20.03
N ASN A 650 -38.67 -7.13 -20.65
CA ASN A 650 -38.48 -6.60 -22.00
C ASN A 650 -38.47 -7.69 -23.09
N GLY A 651 -39.06 -8.85 -22.81
CA GLY A 651 -39.38 -9.87 -23.81
C GLY A 651 -38.27 -10.86 -24.12
N ALA A 652 -37.18 -10.94 -23.35
CA ALA A 652 -36.15 -11.95 -23.57
C ALA A 652 -36.72 -13.38 -23.49
N ASN A 653 -36.31 -14.24 -24.42
CA ASN A 653 -36.82 -15.59 -24.56
C ASN A 653 -36.24 -16.53 -23.49
N VAL A 654 -37.04 -16.86 -22.48
CA VAL A 654 -36.68 -17.80 -21.40
C VAL A 654 -36.38 -19.22 -21.89
N HIS A 655 -36.87 -19.60 -23.08
CA HIS A 655 -36.69 -20.93 -23.66
C HIS A 655 -35.39 -21.11 -24.45
N ALA A 656 -34.59 -20.05 -24.62
CA ALA A 656 -33.37 -20.08 -25.42
C ALA A 656 -32.41 -21.21 -24.99
N LEU A 657 -31.92 -21.98 -25.97
CA LEU A 657 -31.07 -23.18 -25.78
C LEU A 657 -31.64 -24.18 -24.76
N ASN A 658 -32.90 -24.59 -24.94
CA ASN A 658 -33.60 -25.51 -24.06
C ASN A 658 -33.58 -25.02 -22.61
N ASN A 659 -34.11 -23.81 -22.40
CA ASN A 659 -34.22 -23.17 -21.08
C ASN A 659 -32.87 -23.11 -20.34
N TYR A 660 -31.78 -22.79 -21.06
CA TYR A 660 -30.43 -22.79 -20.51
C TYR A 660 -30.31 -21.90 -19.25
N ALA A 661 -31.00 -20.75 -19.25
CA ALA A 661 -31.02 -19.84 -18.11
C ALA A 661 -31.57 -20.52 -16.83
N LEU A 662 -32.63 -21.33 -16.95
CA LEU A 662 -33.21 -22.09 -15.84
C LEU A 662 -32.24 -23.19 -15.38
N ARG A 663 -31.72 -23.99 -16.31
CA ARG A 663 -30.76 -25.08 -15.99
C ARG A 663 -29.54 -24.56 -15.23
N TRP A 664 -28.94 -23.48 -15.71
CA TRP A 664 -27.79 -22.84 -15.06
C TRP A 664 -28.13 -22.22 -13.70
N ALA A 665 -29.31 -21.59 -13.58
CA ALA A 665 -29.79 -21.05 -12.32
C ALA A 665 -29.95 -22.13 -11.25
N SER A 666 -30.47 -23.29 -11.65
CA SER A 666 -30.68 -24.44 -10.78
C SER A 666 -29.38 -25.11 -10.37
N GLU A 667 -28.43 -25.24 -11.30
CA GLU A 667 -27.08 -25.78 -11.05
C GLU A 667 -26.30 -24.99 -10.01
N ASN A 668 -26.49 -23.66 -9.94
CA ASN A 668 -25.78 -22.78 -9.00
C ASN A 668 -26.60 -22.38 -7.77
N GLY A 669 -27.80 -22.95 -7.60
CA GLY A 669 -28.61 -22.74 -6.38
C GLY A 669 -29.28 -21.37 -6.27
N HIS A 670 -29.49 -20.68 -7.39
CA HIS A 670 -30.01 -19.30 -7.42
C HIS A 670 -31.55 -19.27 -7.41
N LEU A 671 -32.15 -19.63 -6.27
CA LEU A 671 -33.59 -19.81 -6.08
C LEU A 671 -34.44 -18.65 -6.62
N GLU A 672 -34.14 -17.41 -6.27
CA GLU A 672 -34.99 -16.27 -6.65
C GLU A 672 -35.00 -16.02 -8.17
N THR A 673 -33.94 -16.41 -8.87
CA THR A 673 -33.98 -16.38 -10.34
C THR A 673 -34.69 -17.59 -10.92
N VAL A 674 -34.58 -18.77 -10.30
CA VAL A 674 -35.34 -19.96 -10.71
C VAL A 674 -36.83 -19.62 -10.65
N LYS A 675 -37.29 -19.02 -9.54
CA LYS A 675 -38.65 -18.49 -9.39
C LYS A 675 -39.03 -17.53 -10.50
N CYS A 676 -38.23 -16.48 -10.68
CA CYS A 676 -38.49 -15.47 -11.72
C CYS A 676 -38.59 -16.08 -13.13
N LEU A 677 -37.71 -17.03 -13.49
CA LEU A 677 -37.74 -17.67 -14.81
C LEU A 677 -38.98 -18.57 -14.98
N VAL A 678 -39.31 -19.38 -13.97
CA VAL A 678 -40.49 -20.27 -13.99
C VAL A 678 -41.79 -19.46 -14.01
N GLU A 679 -41.89 -18.40 -13.22
CA GLU A 679 -43.03 -17.46 -13.22
C GLU A 679 -43.22 -16.79 -14.59
N ASN A 680 -42.14 -16.63 -15.36
CA ASN A 680 -42.17 -16.09 -16.73
C ASN A 680 -42.18 -17.20 -17.82
N GLY A 681 -42.57 -18.42 -17.44
CA GLY A 681 -42.88 -19.50 -18.38
C GLY A 681 -41.72 -20.40 -18.74
N ALA A 682 -40.55 -20.34 -18.07
CA ALA A 682 -39.48 -21.30 -18.32
C ALA A 682 -39.95 -22.74 -18.07
N ASP A 683 -39.66 -23.63 -19.02
CA ASP A 683 -40.10 -25.02 -18.97
C ASP A 683 -39.16 -25.84 -18.07
N ILE A 684 -39.69 -26.29 -16.93
CA ILE A 684 -38.98 -27.12 -15.94
C ILE A 684 -38.60 -28.49 -16.51
N SER A 685 -39.46 -29.05 -17.38
CA SER A 685 -39.29 -30.39 -17.96
C SER A 685 -38.25 -30.45 -19.09
N ALA A 686 -37.73 -29.28 -19.50
CA ALA A 686 -36.77 -29.18 -20.58
C ALA A 686 -35.52 -30.04 -20.35
N GLU A 687 -35.13 -30.78 -21.39
CA GLU A 687 -33.99 -31.70 -21.36
C GLU A 687 -34.11 -32.78 -20.27
N ASN A 688 -35.31 -33.34 -20.11
CA ASN A 688 -35.65 -34.35 -19.09
C ASN A 688 -35.37 -33.82 -17.68
N ASP A 689 -35.98 -32.69 -17.33
CA ASP A 689 -35.88 -32.10 -15.99
C ASP A 689 -34.42 -31.87 -15.55
N TYR A 690 -33.55 -31.53 -16.49
CA TYR A 690 -32.11 -31.35 -16.24
C TYR A 690 -31.84 -30.33 -15.14
N SER A 691 -32.73 -29.34 -15.01
CA SER A 691 -32.71 -28.34 -13.93
C SER A 691 -32.78 -28.99 -12.54
N LEU A 692 -33.66 -29.98 -12.33
CA LEU A 692 -33.80 -30.74 -11.09
C LEU A 692 -32.57 -31.61 -10.83
N ILE A 693 -32.06 -32.27 -11.88
CA ILE A 693 -30.88 -33.13 -11.81
C ILE A 693 -29.67 -32.33 -11.32
N ARG A 694 -29.36 -31.19 -11.94
CA ARG A 694 -28.20 -30.35 -11.55
C ARG A 694 -28.35 -29.71 -10.18
N ALA A 695 -29.55 -29.28 -9.79
CA ALA A 695 -29.80 -28.77 -8.45
C ALA A 695 -29.58 -29.84 -7.38
N SER A 696 -29.98 -31.08 -7.67
CA SER A 696 -29.79 -32.22 -6.77
C SER A 696 -28.34 -32.69 -6.72
N GLU A 697 -27.65 -32.71 -7.86
CA GLU A 697 -26.22 -33.03 -7.97
C GLU A 697 -25.35 -32.06 -7.17
N ASN A 698 -25.70 -30.78 -7.09
CA ASN A 698 -24.96 -29.74 -6.35
C ASN A 698 -25.51 -29.45 -4.94
N GLY A 699 -26.56 -30.16 -4.51
CA GLY A 699 -27.07 -30.07 -3.13
C GLY A 699 -27.93 -28.84 -2.82
N HIS A 700 -28.52 -28.21 -3.83
CA HIS A 700 -29.33 -27.00 -3.68
C HIS A 700 -30.77 -27.30 -3.26
N LEU A 701 -30.95 -27.71 -1.99
CA LEU A 701 -32.24 -28.17 -1.44
C LEU A 701 -33.43 -27.25 -1.75
N GLU A 702 -33.29 -25.94 -1.54
CA GLU A 702 -34.42 -25.02 -1.72
C GLU A 702 -34.81 -24.87 -3.21
N VAL A 703 -33.86 -25.02 -4.13
CA VAL A 703 -34.16 -25.08 -5.57
C VAL A 703 -34.84 -26.40 -5.91
N VAL A 704 -34.36 -27.52 -5.37
CA VAL A 704 -34.98 -28.85 -5.55
C VAL A 704 -36.43 -28.83 -5.09
N LYS A 705 -36.70 -28.31 -3.89
CA LYS A 705 -38.07 -28.15 -3.36
C LYS A 705 -38.95 -27.37 -4.31
N TYR A 706 -38.50 -26.19 -4.72
CA TYR A 706 -39.27 -25.33 -5.61
C TYR A 706 -39.55 -25.99 -6.97
N LEU A 707 -38.58 -26.66 -7.58
CA LEU A 707 -38.78 -27.35 -8.86
C LEU A 707 -39.78 -28.51 -8.74
N VAL A 708 -39.67 -29.32 -7.68
CA VAL A 708 -40.61 -30.44 -7.43
C VAL A 708 -42.02 -29.93 -7.14
N GLU A 709 -42.16 -28.86 -6.34
CA GLU A 709 -43.44 -28.21 -6.06
C GLU A 709 -44.10 -27.62 -7.33
N ASN A 710 -43.30 -27.29 -8.35
CA ASN A 710 -43.77 -26.79 -9.65
C ASN A 710 -43.81 -27.89 -10.73
N GLY A 711 -43.80 -29.16 -10.34
CA GLY A 711 -44.10 -30.28 -11.23
C GLY A 711 -42.91 -30.92 -11.93
N ALA A 712 -41.67 -30.71 -11.47
CA ALA A 712 -40.51 -31.46 -11.96
C ALA A 712 -40.65 -32.97 -11.67
N ASP A 713 -40.31 -33.81 -12.65
CA ASP A 713 -40.37 -35.26 -12.49
C ASP A 713 -39.19 -35.78 -11.64
N ILE A 714 -39.48 -36.19 -10.41
CA ILE A 714 -38.49 -36.80 -9.49
C ILE A 714 -37.88 -38.10 -10.03
N HIS A 715 -38.59 -38.79 -10.93
CA HIS A 715 -38.16 -40.04 -11.54
C HIS A 715 -37.39 -39.85 -12.85
N THR A 716 -37.11 -38.60 -13.24
CA THR A 716 -36.41 -38.28 -14.48
C THR A 716 -35.11 -39.07 -14.66
N ASN A 717 -34.87 -39.54 -15.89
CA ASN A 717 -33.74 -40.38 -16.28
C ASN A 717 -33.54 -41.62 -15.37
N GLY A 718 -34.61 -42.14 -14.75
CA GLY A 718 -34.55 -43.26 -13.82
C GLY A 718 -34.05 -42.83 -12.44
N ASP A 719 -34.69 -41.84 -11.83
CA ASP A 719 -34.35 -41.34 -10.49
C ASP A 719 -32.94 -40.73 -10.39
N TYR A 720 -32.46 -40.08 -11.47
CA TYR A 720 -31.18 -39.37 -11.46
C TYR A 720 -31.05 -38.32 -10.34
N PRO A 721 -32.09 -37.53 -10.00
CA PRO A 721 -31.99 -36.54 -8.93
C PRO A 721 -31.48 -37.15 -7.60
N VAL A 722 -32.10 -38.25 -7.14
CA VAL A 722 -31.68 -38.90 -5.87
C VAL A 722 -30.36 -39.64 -6.01
N ARG A 723 -30.07 -40.22 -7.18
CA ARG A 723 -28.78 -40.89 -7.46
C ARG A 723 -27.61 -39.92 -7.36
N TRP A 724 -27.71 -38.75 -8.02
CA TRP A 724 -26.65 -37.74 -8.00
C TRP A 724 -26.51 -37.08 -6.64
N ALA A 725 -27.63 -36.74 -5.97
CA ALA A 725 -27.60 -36.23 -4.60
C ALA A 725 -26.92 -37.23 -3.64
N GLY A 726 -27.24 -38.53 -3.74
CA GLY A 726 -26.62 -39.57 -2.93
C GLY A 726 -25.14 -39.80 -3.25
N LYS A 727 -24.77 -39.76 -4.54
CA LYS A 727 -23.38 -39.86 -5.01
C LYS A 727 -22.49 -38.72 -4.51
N ASN A 728 -23.02 -37.51 -4.38
CA ASN A 728 -22.29 -36.33 -3.92
C ASN A 728 -22.49 -36.01 -2.42
N GLY A 729 -23.28 -36.81 -1.70
CA GLY A 729 -23.39 -36.75 -0.24
C GLY A 729 -24.38 -35.71 0.28
N HIS A 730 -25.30 -35.24 -0.56
CA HIS A 730 -26.28 -34.22 -0.21
C HIS A 730 -27.46 -34.83 0.55
N LEU A 731 -27.25 -35.18 1.83
CA LEU A 731 -28.22 -35.88 2.67
C LEU A 731 -29.60 -35.24 2.69
N GLU A 732 -29.69 -33.91 2.87
CA GLU A 732 -30.98 -33.23 2.99
C GLU A 732 -31.78 -33.24 1.68
N VAL A 733 -31.08 -33.21 0.53
CA VAL A 733 -31.71 -33.40 -0.79
C VAL A 733 -32.21 -34.84 -0.94
N VAL A 734 -31.39 -35.82 -0.53
CA VAL A 734 -31.79 -37.24 -0.55
C VAL A 734 -33.03 -37.47 0.31
N LYS A 735 -33.06 -36.97 1.54
CA LYS A 735 -34.23 -37.08 2.43
C LYS A 735 -35.49 -36.52 1.76
N TYR A 736 -35.41 -35.28 1.26
CA TYR A 736 -36.54 -34.63 0.62
C TYR A 736 -37.05 -35.42 -0.61
N LEU A 737 -36.16 -35.87 -1.48
CA LEU A 737 -36.55 -36.66 -2.66
C LEU A 737 -37.18 -38.00 -2.28
N VAL A 738 -36.66 -38.68 -1.26
CA VAL A 738 -37.21 -39.94 -0.74
C VAL A 738 -38.59 -39.72 -0.11
N GLU A 739 -38.76 -38.66 0.67
CA GLU A 739 -40.06 -38.27 1.24
C GLU A 739 -41.12 -38.00 0.17
N ASN A 740 -40.70 -37.52 -1.01
CA ASN A 740 -41.56 -37.29 -2.16
C ASN A 740 -41.69 -38.51 -3.09
N GLY A 741 -41.12 -39.66 -2.73
CA GLY A 741 -41.34 -40.93 -3.42
C GLY A 741 -40.24 -41.38 -4.39
N ALA A 742 -39.06 -40.75 -4.39
CA ALA A 742 -37.95 -41.17 -5.26
C ALA A 742 -37.53 -42.63 -4.98
N ASN A 743 -37.28 -43.41 -6.03
CA ASN A 743 -36.98 -44.83 -5.89
C ASN A 743 -35.50 -45.09 -5.60
N ILE A 744 -35.19 -45.38 -4.34
CA ILE A 744 -33.83 -45.70 -3.89
C ILE A 744 -33.37 -47.13 -4.21
N HIS A 745 -34.29 -48.02 -4.60
CA HIS A 745 -34.03 -49.43 -4.92
C HIS A 745 -33.83 -49.69 -6.42
N ALA A 746 -34.00 -48.66 -7.25
CA ALA A 746 -33.78 -48.75 -8.69
C ALA A 746 -32.38 -49.29 -9.02
N GLU A 747 -32.31 -50.11 -10.07
CA GLU A 747 -31.08 -50.72 -10.58
C GLU A 747 -30.23 -51.38 -9.48
N ASN A 748 -30.84 -52.24 -8.64
CA ASN A 748 -30.14 -52.97 -7.58
C ASN A 748 -29.46 -52.02 -6.57
N ASP A 749 -30.26 -51.21 -5.87
CA ASP A 749 -29.82 -50.25 -4.84
C ASP A 749 -28.68 -49.32 -5.33
N TYR A 750 -28.79 -48.82 -6.57
CA TYR A 750 -27.71 -48.06 -7.19
C TYR A 750 -27.33 -46.80 -6.40
N VAL A 751 -28.30 -46.10 -5.81
CA VAL A 751 -28.09 -44.92 -4.95
C VAL A 751 -27.21 -45.26 -3.75
N TRP A 752 -27.51 -46.35 -3.03
CA TRP A 752 -26.72 -46.80 -1.88
C TRP A 752 -25.31 -47.21 -2.31
N ARG A 753 -25.16 -47.91 -3.44
CA ARG A 753 -23.85 -48.32 -3.97
C ARG A 753 -22.99 -47.10 -4.32
N LEU A 754 -23.57 -46.08 -4.97
CA LEU A 754 -22.87 -44.83 -5.30
C LEU A 754 -22.47 -44.03 -4.05
N ALA A 755 -23.37 -43.90 -3.08
CA ALA A 755 -23.09 -43.21 -1.82
C ALA A 755 -21.98 -43.92 -1.04
N ARG A 756 -22.00 -45.25 -0.98
CA ARG A 756 -20.96 -46.07 -0.33
C ARG A 756 -19.62 -45.98 -1.05
N PHE A 757 -19.61 -46.05 -2.38
CA PHE A 757 -18.39 -45.93 -3.18
C PHE A 757 -17.70 -44.58 -2.96
N ASN A 758 -18.46 -43.48 -2.90
CA ASN A 758 -17.94 -42.12 -2.65
C ASN A 758 -17.75 -41.78 -1.17
N ARG A 759 -17.94 -42.75 -0.25
CA ARG A 759 -17.77 -42.59 1.20
C ARG A 759 -18.71 -41.55 1.84
N ASN A 760 -19.90 -41.34 1.30
CA ASN A 760 -20.94 -40.49 1.88
C ASN A 760 -21.69 -41.22 3.00
N LEU A 761 -21.03 -41.37 4.15
CA LEU A 761 -21.49 -42.24 5.24
C LEU A 761 -22.86 -41.84 5.80
N ASP A 762 -23.19 -40.56 5.83
CA ASP A 762 -24.47 -40.10 6.38
C ASP A 762 -25.65 -40.45 5.47
N VAL A 763 -25.46 -40.36 4.14
CA VAL A 763 -26.43 -40.86 3.16
C VAL A 763 -26.57 -42.38 3.27
N VAL A 764 -25.46 -43.11 3.39
CA VAL A 764 -25.48 -44.58 3.55
C VAL A 764 -26.27 -44.99 4.80
N LYS A 765 -25.99 -44.37 5.95
CA LYS A 765 -26.72 -44.64 7.21
C LYS A 765 -28.21 -44.38 7.06
N TYR A 766 -28.60 -43.27 6.43
CA TYR A 766 -30.00 -42.95 6.19
C TYR A 766 -30.70 -43.99 5.32
N LEU A 767 -30.08 -44.40 4.21
CA LEU A 767 -30.61 -45.44 3.33
C LEU A 767 -30.69 -46.82 4.02
N GLU A 768 -29.73 -47.17 4.86
CA GLU A 768 -29.76 -48.41 5.67
C GLU A 768 -30.88 -48.39 6.73
N GLN A 769 -31.16 -47.22 7.31
CA GLN A 769 -32.27 -47.04 8.23
C GLN A 769 -33.61 -47.30 7.53
N ILE A 770 -33.82 -46.74 6.34
CA ILE A 770 -35.03 -46.97 5.54
C ILE A 770 -35.23 -48.47 5.27
N ARG A 771 -34.18 -49.17 4.81
CA ARG A 771 -34.23 -50.62 4.56
C ARG A 771 -34.61 -51.43 5.81
N SER A 772 -34.05 -51.07 6.96
CA SER A 772 -34.38 -51.70 8.24
C SER A 772 -35.87 -51.50 8.58
N ASP A 773 -36.39 -50.30 8.38
CA ASP A 773 -37.77 -49.96 8.74
C ASP A 773 -38.78 -50.61 7.79
N GLU A 774 -38.47 -50.72 6.49
CA GLU A 774 -39.25 -51.48 5.52
C GLU A 774 -39.28 -52.98 5.85
N SER A 775 -38.13 -53.56 6.22
CA SER A 775 -38.05 -54.97 6.65
C SER A 775 -38.90 -55.24 7.90
N LYS A 776 -38.90 -54.33 8.88
CA LYS A 776 -39.74 -54.43 10.08
C LYS A 776 -41.22 -54.30 9.74
N LYS A 777 -41.62 -53.37 8.86
CA LYS A 777 -43.00 -53.24 8.38
C LYS A 777 -43.46 -54.51 7.68
N ALA A 778 -42.65 -55.07 6.77
CA ALA A 778 -42.98 -56.30 6.06
C ALA A 778 -43.20 -57.49 6.99
N LYS A 779 -42.37 -57.65 8.03
CA LYS A 779 -42.58 -58.69 9.06
C LYS A 779 -43.90 -58.51 9.82
N LYS A 780 -44.25 -57.28 10.19
CA LYS A 780 -45.50 -56.96 10.90
C LYS A 780 -46.77 -57.18 10.06
N TYR A 781 -46.68 -57.18 8.73
CA TYR A 781 -47.81 -57.51 7.84
C TYR A 781 -47.96 -59.02 7.59
N LEU A 782 -46.89 -59.80 7.84
CA LEU A 782 -46.88 -61.26 7.71
C LEU A 782 -47.27 -61.97 9.00
N GLU A 783 -47.08 -61.31 10.15
CA GLU A 783 -47.63 -61.65 11.47
C GLU A 783 -49.10 -61.19 11.58
#